data_AF-A0A6N2SJM7-F1
#
_entry.id   AF-A0A6N2SJM7-F1
#
_cell.length_a   1.000
_cell.length_b   1.000
_cell.length_c   1.000
_cell.angle_alpha   90.00
_cell.angle_beta   90.00
_cell.angle_gamma   90.00
#
_symmetry.space_group_name_H-M   'P 1'
#
loop_
_entity.id
_entity.type
_entity.pdbx_description
1 polymer ?
#
loop_
_entity_poly.entity_id
_entity_poly.type
_entity_poly.pdbx_seq_one_letter_code
_entity_poly.pdbx_strand_id
1 'polypeptide(L)'
;MNKRMKKWIFCMMLAIAVIWGEKNILCPQSNVAAAENEDDKIQGTYGDNLKWSFKDGVFIVSGTGEIPAYFSRKLQKQGNEFYADRVKEIVVEEGIDQIAKSAFEGCSWTKKVTLPEGIKVIGDEAFSTVYRLTEINLPDGLETIGDKAFYYNSLKKVQIPESVSSIGKEAFSENAALEEINIPRKITKLNDKTFFRCRSLTKIDFPSNLESIGNRAFSGCVNLQEIKIPEKVSVIGVGAFSYCQKIKDIRWPDKIKTINDRMFEGCEHLEKIHMPEDLETIGDAVFEDCVNIEEMKVPQTVKSIGEYAFAGCTKLQNIELPDRLKVLESHIFNGCTSLEEFQFSKAIQNIKEDAFKDCTKLKYLVIPDSVTQIGEEAFQGCKGLEYIKLSRNIEVLRDQTFMNCESLTSIEIPSSVLTLEYKVISGCEKLKMIILPESVVSIQQYSIGWDLKEVPIIGTSGSAAERYAQDYRRVFKRYIDWNCDHDYYQNILINGTTKKDGAEAKHCEKCGYTILQNLSRPVSVKPKAAALSYNGRKNFPQVEIRLANGKILDDKYYSCLHEENNIDPGTYHMKIQLKNGYEGILECTYQIVKSDCEIRYHGKDEIVGSYDEAIPLKITANRRNAKMIYKVSDPKSLTVDEKGIIRAKNVGRYTVTVYIPEDGNYKRSNEIKVKVRIIPAKIKLQSAKAKLRRKISIKWIRDTKVQGYHISYSTNKNMLNSKTITIKKNKTTSAVLKNLKSKKKYYIEIYGYKKEKVGKRYTDVIGPVTKKTIKTK
;
A
#
# COMPACT_ATOMS: atom_id res chain seq x y z
N MET A 1 -27.61 -17.54 8.23
CA MET A 1 -27.83 -18.78 7.43
C MET A 1 -28.56 -19.81 8.30
N ASN A 2 -29.76 -20.21 7.87
CA ASN A 2 -30.78 -20.87 8.71
C ASN A 2 -30.58 -22.40 8.83
N LYS A 3 -30.91 -22.99 10.00
CA LYS A 3 -30.66 -24.41 10.37
C LYS A 3 -31.22 -25.45 9.39
N ARG A 4 -32.11 -25.08 8.46
CA ARG A 4 -32.66 -25.95 7.40
C ARG A 4 -31.69 -26.21 6.23
N MET A 5 -30.72 -25.33 5.97
CA MET A 5 -29.77 -25.51 4.85
C MET A 5 -28.69 -26.57 5.15
N LYS A 6 -28.38 -26.79 6.44
CA LYS A 6 -27.44 -27.85 6.89
C LYS A 6 -27.99 -29.27 6.72
N LYS A 7 -29.32 -29.45 6.70
CA LYS A 7 -29.96 -30.76 6.49
C LYS A 7 -30.04 -31.16 5.01
N TRP A 8 -30.05 -30.18 4.10
CA TRP A 8 -30.09 -30.44 2.66
C TRP A 8 -28.72 -30.84 2.09
N ILE A 9 -27.64 -30.22 2.56
CA ILE A 9 -26.26 -30.56 2.16
C ILE A 9 -25.85 -31.95 2.66
N PHE A 10 -26.38 -32.40 3.80
CA PHE A 10 -26.09 -33.72 4.35
C PHE A 10 -26.80 -34.86 3.58
N CYS A 11 -27.99 -34.62 3.02
CA CYS A 11 -28.69 -35.62 2.20
C CYS A 11 -28.15 -35.70 0.76
N MET A 12 -27.55 -34.62 0.22
CA MET A 12 -26.99 -34.63 -1.13
C MET A 12 -25.66 -35.40 -1.22
N MET A 13 -24.88 -35.45 -0.12
CA MET A 13 -23.64 -36.25 -0.05
C MET A 13 -23.86 -37.76 0.04
N LEU A 14 -25.08 -38.21 0.34
CA LEU A 14 -25.46 -39.64 0.34
C LEU A 14 -25.96 -40.15 -1.02
N ALA A 15 -26.14 -39.26 -2.01
CA ALA A 15 -26.71 -39.61 -3.32
C ALA A 15 -25.66 -39.75 -4.46
N ILE A 16 -24.36 -39.65 -4.18
CA ILE A 16 -23.28 -39.84 -5.17
C ILE A 16 -22.50 -41.17 -4.97
N ALA A 17 -22.87 -41.97 -3.96
CA ALA A 17 -22.25 -43.28 -3.69
C ALA A 17 -22.97 -44.47 -4.33
N VAL A 18 -23.94 -44.24 -5.21
CA VAL A 18 -24.56 -45.27 -6.05
C VAL A 18 -24.34 -44.85 -7.50
N ILE A 19 -24.07 -45.83 -8.36
CA ILE A 19 -23.75 -45.77 -9.78
C ILE A 19 -22.22 -45.89 -10.03
N TRP A 20 -21.89 -46.98 -10.76
CA TRP A 20 -20.60 -47.45 -11.30
C TRP A 20 -19.84 -48.52 -10.47
N GLY A 21 -20.35 -49.76 -10.50
CA GLY A 21 -19.52 -50.96 -10.74
C GLY A 21 -19.04 -50.97 -12.20
N GLU A 22 -18.09 -51.75 -12.69
CA GLU A 22 -17.37 -52.95 -12.26
C GLU A 22 -16.04 -52.99 -13.06
N LYS A 23 -15.01 -53.69 -12.57
CA LYS A 23 -14.47 -54.92 -13.23
C LYS A 23 -13.29 -55.50 -12.45
N ASN A 24 -13.40 -56.81 -12.25
CA ASN A 24 -12.51 -57.70 -11.52
C ASN A 24 -11.07 -57.74 -12.06
N ILE A 25 -10.11 -57.77 -11.13
CA ILE A 25 -8.89 -58.57 -11.25
C ILE A 25 -8.74 -59.36 -9.94
N LEU A 26 -8.61 -60.69 -10.08
CA LEU A 26 -8.56 -61.69 -9.01
C LEU A 26 -7.17 -61.81 -8.35
N CYS A 27 -7.20 -62.04 -7.02
CA CYS A 27 -6.24 -62.77 -6.15
C CYS A 27 -4.88 -62.13 -5.74
N PRO A 28 -4.26 -62.57 -4.60
CA PRO A 28 -4.60 -63.72 -3.75
C PRO A 28 -4.95 -63.37 -2.27
N GLN A 29 -5.48 -64.39 -1.58
CA GLN A 29 -5.97 -64.40 -0.21
C GLN A 29 -4.93 -63.89 0.82
N SER A 30 -5.30 -62.92 1.65
CA SER A 30 -4.62 -62.63 2.92
C SER A 30 -5.38 -63.31 4.05
N ASN A 31 -4.73 -64.27 4.73
CA ASN A 31 -5.25 -64.95 5.90
C ASN A 31 -5.56 -63.95 7.02
N VAL A 32 -6.86 -63.73 7.29
CA VAL A 32 -7.33 -62.98 8.46
C VAL A 32 -7.55 -64.00 9.58
N ALA A 33 -6.59 -64.10 10.50
CA ALA A 33 -6.86 -64.70 11.80
C ALA A 33 -7.55 -63.62 12.65
N ALA A 34 -8.88 -63.63 12.65
CA ALA A 34 -9.67 -62.92 13.65
C ALA A 34 -9.48 -63.65 14.99
N ALA A 35 -8.62 -63.12 15.85
CA ALA A 35 -8.61 -63.49 17.26
C ALA A 35 -9.52 -62.51 18.00
N GLU A 36 -10.68 -63.02 18.45
CA GLU A 36 -11.53 -62.39 19.45
C GLU A 36 -10.70 -62.07 20.69
N ASN A 37 -10.70 -60.82 21.17
CA ASN A 37 -10.30 -60.45 22.54
C ASN A 37 -10.78 -59.02 22.89
N GLU A 38 -11.69 -58.95 23.87
CA GLU A 38 -12.06 -57.93 24.90
C GLU A 38 -11.64 -56.43 24.83
N ASP A 39 -11.20 -55.90 23.70
CA ASP A 39 -11.02 -54.47 23.46
C ASP A 39 -11.60 -54.16 22.07
N ASP A 40 -12.27 -53.02 21.86
CA ASP A 40 -12.76 -52.52 20.54
C ASP A 40 -11.62 -52.19 19.54
N LYS A 41 -10.53 -52.97 19.58
CA LYS A 41 -9.35 -52.90 18.75
C LYS A 41 -9.50 -53.87 17.58
N ILE A 42 -9.66 -53.33 16.38
CA ILE A 42 -9.54 -54.09 15.13
C ILE A 42 -8.10 -53.98 14.62
N GLN A 43 -7.53 -55.06 14.10
CA GLN A 43 -6.16 -55.08 13.59
C GLN A 43 -6.02 -56.13 12.47
N GLY A 44 -5.03 -55.95 11.60
CA GLY A 44 -4.78 -56.86 10.50
C GLY A 44 -3.42 -56.63 9.84
N THR A 45 -3.12 -57.43 8.83
CA THR A 45 -1.99 -57.23 7.94
C THR A 45 -2.47 -56.72 6.58
N TYR A 46 -1.58 -56.09 5.83
CA TYR A 46 -1.81 -55.76 4.43
C TYR A 46 -0.58 -56.16 3.63
N GLY A 47 -0.70 -57.22 2.83
CA GLY A 47 0.46 -57.91 2.26
C GLY A 47 1.37 -58.47 3.35
N ASP A 48 2.64 -58.74 2.98
CA ASP A 48 3.61 -59.38 3.88
C ASP A 48 4.31 -58.39 4.82
N ASN A 49 4.33 -57.11 4.46
CA ASN A 49 5.22 -56.13 5.07
C ASN A 49 4.53 -55.11 5.99
N LEU A 50 3.20 -55.00 5.96
CA LEU A 50 2.46 -54.01 6.75
C LEU A 50 1.50 -54.66 7.74
N LYS A 51 1.42 -54.04 8.92
CA LYS A 51 0.44 -54.29 9.97
C LYS A 51 -0.33 -53.00 10.23
N TRP A 52 -1.59 -53.13 10.62
CA TRP A 52 -2.41 -52.00 11.00
C TRP A 52 -3.28 -52.33 12.20
N SER A 53 -3.61 -51.33 13.00
CA SER A 53 -4.60 -51.45 14.08
C SER A 53 -5.40 -50.17 14.25
N PHE A 54 -6.65 -50.30 14.67
CA PHE A 54 -7.54 -49.21 14.97
C PHE A 54 -8.23 -49.45 16.31
N LYS A 55 -8.03 -48.53 17.26
CA LYS A 55 -8.67 -48.54 18.59
C LYS A 55 -8.99 -47.10 19.00
N ASP A 56 -10.20 -46.85 19.50
CA ASP A 56 -10.62 -45.54 20.05
C ASP A 56 -10.46 -44.33 19.12
N GLY A 57 -10.45 -44.56 17.80
CA GLY A 57 -10.22 -43.52 16.79
C GLY A 57 -8.74 -43.30 16.44
N VAL A 58 -7.81 -44.07 17.00
CA VAL A 58 -6.38 -44.05 16.65
C VAL A 58 -6.11 -45.16 15.65
N PHE A 59 -5.64 -44.79 14.46
CA PHE A 59 -5.27 -45.70 13.39
C PHE A 59 -3.75 -45.78 13.25
N ILE A 60 -3.17 -46.93 13.59
CA ILE A 60 -1.72 -47.16 13.58
C ILE A 60 -1.37 -48.04 12.38
N VAL A 61 -0.34 -47.67 11.63
CA VAL A 61 0.23 -48.44 10.53
C VAL A 61 1.71 -48.67 10.80
N SER A 62 2.15 -49.92 10.76
CA SER A 62 3.54 -50.31 11.05
C SER A 62 4.05 -51.36 10.08
N GLY A 63 5.37 -51.57 10.07
CA GLY A 63 6.03 -52.48 9.12
C GLY A 63 7.10 -51.79 8.31
N THR A 64 7.34 -52.27 7.09
CA THR A 64 8.42 -51.75 6.23
C THR A 64 7.96 -51.43 4.82
N GLY A 65 8.50 -50.34 4.25
CA GLY A 65 8.26 -49.94 2.85
C GLY A 65 7.09 -48.97 2.67
N GLU A 66 6.31 -49.15 1.61
CA GLU A 66 5.27 -48.21 1.16
C GLU A 66 3.88 -48.53 1.72
N ILE A 67 3.18 -47.52 2.25
CA ILE A 67 1.72 -47.59 2.47
C ILE A 67 1.01 -47.48 1.11
N PRO A 68 0.28 -48.51 0.67
CA PRO A 68 -0.18 -48.62 -0.71
C PRO A 68 -1.33 -47.66 -1.06
N ALA A 69 -1.52 -47.46 -2.36
CA ALA A 69 -2.55 -46.54 -2.82
C ALA A 69 -3.97 -46.94 -2.36
N TYR A 70 -4.78 -45.95 -2.01
CA TYR A 70 -6.16 -46.10 -1.52
C TYR A 70 -6.30 -46.94 -0.24
N PHE A 71 -5.28 -46.99 0.61
CA PHE A 71 -5.21 -47.86 1.78
C PHE A 71 -6.46 -47.80 2.68
N SER A 72 -6.86 -46.61 3.13
CA SER A 72 -8.05 -46.42 3.98
C SER A 72 -9.34 -46.96 3.35
N ARG A 73 -9.54 -46.74 2.04
CA ARG A 73 -10.71 -47.24 1.29
C ARG A 73 -10.67 -48.75 1.10
N LYS A 74 -9.49 -49.33 0.88
CA LYS A 74 -9.33 -50.77 0.74
C LYS A 74 -9.66 -51.50 2.04
N LEU A 75 -9.24 -50.96 3.18
CA LEU A 75 -9.59 -51.51 4.49
C LEU A 75 -11.09 -51.46 4.78
N GLN A 76 -11.78 -50.38 4.38
CA GLN A 76 -13.25 -50.29 4.45
C GLN A 76 -13.95 -51.36 3.63
N LYS A 77 -13.45 -51.65 2.41
CA LYS A 77 -14.06 -52.62 1.50
C LYS A 77 -13.86 -54.08 1.92
N GLN A 78 -12.88 -54.38 2.77
CA GLN A 78 -12.58 -55.74 3.23
C GLN A 78 -13.54 -56.27 4.32
N GLY A 79 -14.64 -55.57 4.62
CA GLY A 79 -15.63 -56.02 5.61
C GLY A 79 -15.19 -55.79 7.07
N ASN A 80 -14.08 -55.08 7.28
CA ASN A 80 -13.65 -54.67 8.60
C ASN A 80 -14.54 -53.51 9.09
N GLU A 81 -14.85 -53.44 10.39
CA GLU A 81 -15.55 -52.30 11.03
C GLU A 81 -14.74 -50.98 11.02
N PHE A 82 -13.76 -50.87 10.13
CA PHE A 82 -12.93 -49.70 9.91
C PHE A 82 -13.70 -48.68 9.06
N TYR A 83 -14.06 -47.55 9.66
CA TYR A 83 -14.67 -46.42 8.96
C TYR A 83 -13.73 -45.21 9.02
N ALA A 84 -13.31 -44.68 7.86
CA ALA A 84 -12.37 -43.54 7.83
C ALA A 84 -12.94 -42.28 8.49
N ASP A 85 -14.27 -42.16 8.60
CA ASP A 85 -14.95 -41.09 9.33
C ASP A 85 -14.91 -41.25 10.86
N ARG A 86 -14.36 -42.35 11.39
CA ARG A 86 -14.10 -42.55 12.83
C ARG A 86 -12.63 -42.33 13.20
N VAL A 87 -11.74 -42.24 12.23
CA VAL A 87 -10.31 -41.99 12.46
C VAL A 87 -10.12 -40.55 12.94
N LYS A 88 -9.60 -40.40 14.16
CA LYS A 88 -9.27 -39.13 14.82
C LYS A 88 -7.77 -38.87 14.81
N GLU A 89 -6.95 -39.91 14.81
CA GLU A 89 -5.49 -39.83 14.76
C GLU A 89 -4.94 -40.92 13.84
N ILE A 90 -3.94 -40.57 13.02
CA ILE A 90 -3.16 -41.52 12.22
C ILE A 90 -1.74 -41.54 12.77
N VAL A 91 -1.20 -42.73 13.00
CA VAL A 91 0.18 -42.95 13.44
C VAL A 91 0.85 -43.88 12.44
N VAL A 92 1.89 -43.39 11.78
CA VAL A 92 2.76 -44.20 10.93
C VAL A 92 4.03 -44.49 11.74
N GLU A 93 4.37 -45.77 11.90
CA GLU A 93 5.54 -46.20 12.67
C GLU A 93 6.81 -46.31 11.82
N GLU A 94 7.96 -46.36 12.49
CA GLU A 94 9.28 -46.53 11.87
C GLU A 94 9.35 -47.74 10.94
N GLY A 95 10.19 -47.63 9.90
CA GLY A 95 10.37 -48.64 8.85
C GLY A 95 9.58 -48.36 7.58
N ILE A 96 8.53 -47.53 7.66
CA ILE A 96 7.77 -47.05 6.50
C ILE A 96 8.49 -45.84 5.91
N ASP A 97 8.73 -45.86 4.59
CA ASP A 97 9.45 -44.81 3.87
C ASP A 97 8.60 -44.05 2.86
N GLN A 98 7.40 -44.54 2.52
CA GLN A 98 6.54 -43.92 1.51
C GLN A 98 5.05 -44.04 1.85
N ILE A 99 4.28 -43.00 1.51
CA ILE A 99 2.83 -42.98 1.58
C ILE A 99 2.29 -42.76 0.18
N ALA A 100 1.65 -43.75 -0.41
CA ALA A 100 1.22 -43.69 -1.80
C ALA A 100 -0.08 -42.89 -2.00
N LYS A 101 -0.50 -42.85 -3.26
CA LYS A 101 -1.66 -42.09 -3.70
C LYS A 101 -2.92 -42.39 -2.90
N SER A 102 -3.60 -41.37 -2.41
CA SER A 102 -4.88 -41.47 -1.70
C SER A 102 -4.86 -42.42 -0.49
N ALA A 103 -3.70 -42.69 0.12
CA ALA A 103 -3.58 -43.68 1.20
C ALA A 103 -4.51 -43.38 2.39
N PHE A 104 -4.64 -42.10 2.77
CA PHE A 104 -5.50 -41.64 3.86
C PHE A 104 -6.52 -40.58 3.41
N GLU A 105 -6.84 -40.57 2.12
CA GLU A 105 -7.84 -39.67 1.56
C GLU A 105 -9.20 -39.90 2.24
N GLY A 106 -9.89 -38.81 2.58
CA GLY A 106 -11.26 -38.88 3.11
C GLY A 106 -11.34 -39.35 4.56
N CYS A 107 -10.23 -39.44 5.30
CA CYS A 107 -10.21 -39.64 6.75
C CYS A 107 -10.66 -38.36 7.49
N SER A 108 -11.86 -37.86 7.15
CA SER A 108 -12.37 -36.51 7.41
C SER A 108 -12.48 -36.09 8.88
N TRP A 109 -12.40 -37.04 9.82
CA TRP A 109 -12.42 -36.76 11.26
C TRP A 109 -11.04 -36.66 11.89
N THR A 110 -9.98 -36.95 11.13
CA THR A 110 -8.60 -36.96 11.64
C THR A 110 -8.17 -35.56 12.01
N LYS A 111 -7.67 -35.41 13.24
CA LYS A 111 -7.15 -34.16 13.79
C LYS A 111 -5.63 -34.13 13.87
N LYS A 112 -5.00 -35.31 13.93
CA LYS A 112 -3.57 -35.48 14.15
C LYS A 112 -3.01 -36.59 13.26
N VAL A 113 -1.86 -36.33 12.66
CA VAL A 113 -1.07 -37.31 11.90
C VAL A 113 0.34 -37.31 12.48
N THR A 114 0.84 -38.48 12.83
CA THR A 114 2.22 -38.69 13.29
C THR A 114 2.97 -39.49 12.22
N LEU A 115 4.08 -38.94 11.73
CA LEU A 115 4.94 -39.54 10.70
C LEU A 115 6.32 -39.86 11.29
N PRO A 116 6.97 -40.97 10.90
CA PRO A 116 8.34 -41.30 11.29
C PRO A 116 9.36 -40.53 10.44
N GLU A 117 10.61 -40.44 10.89
CA GLU A 117 11.68 -39.72 10.18
C GLU A 117 12.07 -40.39 8.84
N GLY A 118 11.75 -41.67 8.68
CA GLY A 118 12.03 -42.45 7.46
C GLY A 118 11.23 -42.05 6.22
N ILE A 119 10.14 -41.28 6.34
CA ILE A 119 9.29 -40.94 5.19
C ILE A 119 10.02 -40.05 4.18
N LYS A 120 10.12 -40.55 2.95
CA LYS A 120 10.70 -39.89 1.77
C LYS A 120 9.65 -39.31 0.83
N VAL A 121 8.50 -39.96 0.73
CA VAL A 121 7.47 -39.60 -0.27
C VAL A 121 6.09 -39.53 0.39
N ILE A 122 5.41 -38.40 0.18
CA ILE A 122 3.96 -38.27 0.37
C ILE A 122 3.35 -38.14 -1.02
N GLY A 123 2.65 -39.17 -1.47
CA GLY A 123 2.08 -39.28 -2.80
C GLY A 123 0.82 -38.43 -3.00
N ASP A 124 0.31 -38.48 -4.23
CA ASP A 124 -0.84 -37.68 -4.65
C ASP A 124 -2.07 -37.94 -3.77
N GLU A 125 -2.80 -36.91 -3.37
CA GLU A 125 -4.04 -37.03 -2.59
C GLU A 125 -3.89 -37.78 -1.26
N ALA A 126 -2.66 -38.08 -0.79
CA ALA A 126 -2.40 -38.96 0.35
C ALA A 126 -3.18 -38.56 1.62
N PHE A 127 -3.28 -37.26 1.90
CA PHE A 127 -4.07 -36.67 2.99
C PHE A 127 -5.12 -35.68 2.45
N SER A 128 -5.62 -35.88 1.24
CA SER A 128 -6.68 -35.05 0.66
C SER A 128 -7.99 -35.21 1.44
N THR A 129 -8.75 -34.12 1.62
CA THR A 129 -10.06 -34.05 2.29
C THR A 129 -10.07 -34.49 3.76
N VAL A 130 -8.92 -34.37 4.43
CA VAL A 130 -8.79 -34.55 5.88
C VAL A 130 -9.17 -33.25 6.60
N TYR A 131 -10.47 -32.91 6.53
CA TYR A 131 -11.01 -31.58 6.85
C TYR A 131 -10.68 -31.04 8.25
N ARG A 132 -10.26 -31.88 9.20
CA ARG A 132 -9.99 -31.51 10.59
C ARG A 132 -8.51 -31.53 10.97
N LEU A 133 -7.61 -31.84 10.04
CA LEU A 133 -6.18 -31.79 10.28
C LEU A 133 -5.73 -30.32 10.38
N THR A 134 -5.27 -29.92 11.56
CA THR A 134 -4.87 -28.52 11.83
C THR A 134 -3.35 -28.30 11.84
N GLU A 135 -2.60 -29.37 12.06
CA GLU A 135 -1.14 -29.37 12.13
C GLU A 135 -0.61 -30.70 11.62
N ILE A 136 0.57 -30.67 11.02
CA ILE A 136 1.33 -31.85 10.64
C ILE A 136 2.82 -31.53 10.73
N ASN A 137 3.59 -32.43 11.34
CA ASN A 137 5.04 -32.36 11.34
C ASN A 137 5.53 -33.23 10.17
N LEU A 138 6.18 -32.60 9.19
CA LEU A 138 6.78 -33.29 8.06
C LEU A 138 8.23 -33.67 8.43
N PRO A 139 8.67 -34.90 8.17
CA PRO A 139 9.99 -35.38 8.62
C PRO A 139 11.14 -34.77 7.82
N ASP A 140 12.30 -34.60 8.45
CA ASP A 140 13.44 -33.88 7.86
C ASP A 140 13.98 -34.55 6.59
N GLY A 141 13.76 -35.86 6.44
CA GLY A 141 14.16 -36.66 5.28
C GLY A 141 13.25 -36.57 4.06
N LEU A 142 12.11 -35.86 4.13
CA LEU A 142 11.08 -35.84 3.07
C LEU A 142 11.57 -35.21 1.76
N GLU A 143 11.36 -35.89 0.63
CA GLU A 143 11.90 -35.48 -0.67
C GLU A 143 10.82 -34.91 -1.61
N THR A 144 9.59 -35.45 -1.55
CA THR A 144 8.51 -35.08 -2.48
C THR A 144 7.14 -35.05 -1.81
N ILE A 145 6.35 -34.03 -2.18
CA ILE A 145 4.93 -33.90 -1.84
C ILE A 145 4.14 -33.93 -3.15
N GLY A 146 3.24 -34.90 -3.30
CA GLY A 146 2.46 -35.14 -4.51
C GLY A 146 1.32 -34.15 -4.75
N ASP A 147 0.66 -34.32 -5.90
CA ASP A 147 -0.48 -33.50 -6.30
C ASP A 147 -1.62 -33.66 -5.30
N LYS A 148 -2.23 -32.55 -4.87
CA LYS A 148 -3.33 -32.53 -3.89
C LYS A 148 -3.04 -33.25 -2.56
N ALA A 149 -1.78 -33.51 -2.21
CA ALA A 149 -1.40 -34.29 -1.03
C ALA A 149 -2.10 -33.81 0.26
N PHE A 150 -2.28 -32.50 0.43
CA PHE A 150 -2.98 -31.86 1.56
C PHE A 150 -4.17 -30.99 1.11
N TYR A 151 -4.85 -31.37 0.02
CA TYR A 151 -6.00 -30.65 -0.52
C TYR A 151 -7.19 -30.63 0.45
N TYR A 152 -7.91 -29.50 0.58
CA TYR A 152 -9.08 -29.36 1.48
C TYR A 152 -8.84 -29.84 2.92
N ASN A 153 -7.78 -29.32 3.55
CA ASN A 153 -7.48 -29.53 4.95
C ASN A 153 -7.76 -28.26 5.79
N SER A 154 -7.49 -28.31 7.10
CA SER A 154 -7.60 -27.15 8.00
C SER A 154 -6.24 -26.74 8.58
N LEU A 155 -5.14 -27.01 7.85
CA LEU A 155 -3.78 -26.75 8.32
C LEU A 155 -3.60 -25.27 8.62
N LYS A 156 -3.05 -24.96 9.80
CA LYS A 156 -2.77 -23.58 10.22
C LYS A 156 -1.33 -23.15 9.93
N LYS A 157 -0.39 -24.08 10.11
CA LYS A 157 1.03 -23.88 9.86
C LYS A 157 1.62 -25.19 9.37
N VAL A 158 2.48 -25.11 8.36
CA VAL A 158 3.22 -26.25 7.83
C VAL A 158 4.67 -25.82 7.69
N GLN A 159 5.58 -26.64 8.23
CA GLN A 159 7.01 -26.48 7.98
C GLN A 159 7.40 -27.50 6.92
N ILE A 160 7.69 -27.03 5.70
CA ILE A 160 8.20 -27.90 4.64
C ILE A 160 9.72 -28.05 4.82
N PRO A 161 10.26 -29.28 4.95
CA PRO A 161 11.69 -29.52 5.11
C PRO A 161 12.53 -29.04 3.91
N GLU A 162 13.78 -28.63 4.15
CA GLU A 162 14.71 -28.17 3.09
C GLU A 162 15.18 -29.29 2.14
N SER A 163 14.95 -30.55 2.52
CA SER A 163 15.17 -31.75 1.70
C SER A 163 14.18 -31.83 0.54
N VAL A 164 12.97 -31.29 0.69
CA VAL A 164 11.91 -31.34 -0.32
C VAL A 164 12.32 -30.62 -1.59
N SER A 165 12.26 -31.35 -2.69
CA SER A 165 12.68 -30.88 -4.03
C SER A 165 11.50 -30.68 -4.99
N SER A 166 10.31 -31.20 -4.65
CA SER A 166 9.10 -31.08 -5.47
C SER A 166 7.84 -30.98 -4.61
N ILE A 167 6.95 -30.06 -4.99
CA ILE A 167 5.61 -29.86 -4.41
C ILE A 167 4.61 -29.89 -5.56
N GLY A 168 3.67 -30.84 -5.54
CA GLY A 168 2.69 -31.06 -6.60
C GLY A 168 1.64 -29.96 -6.78
N LYS A 169 0.88 -30.08 -7.87
CA LYS A 169 -0.28 -29.22 -8.17
C LYS A 169 -1.33 -29.33 -7.08
N GLU A 170 -1.94 -28.20 -6.71
CA GLU A 170 -3.00 -28.14 -5.69
C GLU A 170 -2.59 -28.73 -4.31
N ALA A 171 -1.30 -28.98 -4.05
CA ALA A 171 -0.83 -29.75 -2.88
C ALA A 171 -1.34 -29.19 -1.54
N PHE A 172 -1.43 -27.86 -1.40
CA PHE A 172 -1.95 -27.19 -0.21
C PHE A 172 -3.22 -26.38 -0.50
N SER A 173 -3.90 -26.63 -1.62
CA SER A 173 -5.10 -25.88 -1.99
C SER A 173 -6.24 -26.10 -1.00
N GLU A 174 -7.03 -25.04 -0.78
CA GLU A 174 -8.20 -24.99 0.09
C GLU A 174 -7.90 -25.23 1.58
N ASN A 175 -6.64 -25.02 2.00
CA ASN A 175 -6.28 -24.87 3.40
C ASN A 175 -6.61 -23.46 3.89
N ALA A 176 -7.91 -23.18 4.05
CA ALA A 176 -8.40 -21.83 4.35
C ALA A 176 -7.84 -21.24 5.65
N ALA A 177 -7.39 -22.08 6.59
CA ALA A 177 -6.82 -21.68 7.88
C ALA A 177 -5.28 -21.49 7.86
N LEU A 178 -4.60 -21.73 6.74
CA LEU A 178 -3.14 -21.67 6.65
C LEU A 178 -2.65 -20.23 6.75
N GLU A 179 -1.95 -19.91 7.83
CA GLU A 179 -1.45 -18.55 8.14
C GLU A 179 0.00 -18.33 7.70
N GLU A 180 0.82 -19.38 7.79
CA GLU A 180 2.25 -19.36 7.47
C GLU A 180 2.70 -20.68 6.86
N ILE A 181 3.47 -20.59 5.78
CA ILE A 181 4.18 -21.72 5.18
C ILE A 181 5.53 -21.24 4.62
N ASN A 182 6.58 -22.03 4.83
CA ASN A 182 7.87 -21.82 4.19
C ASN A 182 7.97 -22.66 2.91
N ILE A 183 8.52 -22.08 1.85
CA ILE A 183 8.85 -22.80 0.62
C ILE A 183 10.36 -23.12 0.65
N PRO A 184 10.78 -24.39 0.53
CA PRO A 184 12.19 -24.78 0.57
C PRO A 184 13.04 -24.13 -0.51
N ARG A 185 14.34 -23.94 -0.24
CA ARG A 185 15.27 -23.25 -1.16
C ARG A 185 15.51 -23.99 -2.48
N LYS A 186 15.29 -25.30 -2.52
CA LYS A 186 15.45 -26.15 -3.72
C LYS A 186 14.29 -26.02 -4.70
N ILE A 187 13.15 -25.45 -4.29
CA ILE A 187 11.99 -25.31 -5.15
C ILE A 187 12.27 -24.23 -6.21
N THR A 188 12.32 -24.66 -7.47
CA THR A 188 12.46 -23.77 -8.63
C THR A 188 11.12 -23.45 -9.27
N LYS A 189 10.06 -24.23 -8.99
CA LYS A 189 8.73 -24.03 -9.59
C LYS A 189 7.64 -24.23 -8.55
N LEU A 190 6.71 -23.27 -8.46
CA LEU A 190 5.43 -23.48 -7.80
C LEU A 190 4.40 -23.93 -8.83
N ASN A 191 3.78 -25.07 -8.60
CA ASN A 191 2.81 -25.66 -9.52
C ASN A 191 1.44 -24.96 -9.45
N ASP A 192 0.60 -25.27 -10.43
CA ASP A 192 -0.75 -24.72 -10.54
C ASP A 192 -1.53 -24.91 -9.23
N LYS A 193 -2.17 -23.82 -8.78
CA LYS A 193 -3.04 -23.77 -7.61
C LYS A 193 -2.43 -24.29 -6.30
N THR A 194 -1.10 -24.36 -6.18
CA THR A 194 -0.43 -24.92 -4.99
C THR A 194 -1.01 -24.40 -3.66
N PHE A 195 -1.32 -23.09 -3.59
CA PHE A 195 -1.91 -22.41 -2.43
C PHE A 195 -3.27 -21.77 -2.73
N PHE A 196 -4.00 -22.27 -3.73
CA PHE A 196 -5.31 -21.74 -4.12
C PHE A 196 -6.26 -21.76 -2.92
N ARG A 197 -6.85 -20.59 -2.60
CA ARG A 197 -7.77 -20.36 -1.48
C ARG A 197 -7.20 -20.66 -0.08
N CYS A 198 -5.90 -20.48 0.12
CA CYS A 198 -5.31 -20.36 1.46
C CYS A 198 -5.67 -18.98 2.08
N ARG A 199 -6.95 -18.81 2.45
CA ARG A 199 -7.56 -17.51 2.78
C ARG A 199 -6.92 -16.80 3.98
N SER A 200 -6.33 -17.52 4.93
CA SER A 200 -5.64 -16.93 6.09
C SER A 200 -4.18 -16.55 5.82
N LEU A 201 -3.62 -16.90 4.65
CA LEU A 201 -2.21 -16.65 4.35
C LEU A 201 -1.97 -15.15 4.23
N THR A 202 -1.07 -14.62 5.06
CA THR A 202 -0.82 -13.16 5.14
C THR A 202 0.45 -12.73 4.42
N LYS A 203 1.45 -13.62 4.35
CA LYS A 203 2.75 -13.41 3.73
C LYS A 203 3.22 -14.70 3.07
N ILE A 204 4.08 -14.58 2.07
CA ILE A 204 4.81 -15.71 1.50
C ILE A 204 6.26 -15.29 1.25
N ASP A 205 7.20 -16.10 1.74
CA ASP A 205 8.62 -15.93 1.50
C ASP A 205 9.02 -16.84 0.33
N PHE A 206 9.17 -16.27 -0.86
CA PHE A 206 9.59 -17.03 -2.04
C PHE A 206 11.08 -17.40 -1.97
N PRO A 207 11.48 -18.60 -2.44
CA PRO A 207 12.89 -18.96 -2.50
C PRO A 207 13.59 -18.15 -3.61
N SER A 208 14.85 -17.79 -3.38
CA SER A 208 15.62 -16.96 -4.33
C SER A 208 15.92 -17.64 -5.67
N ASN A 209 15.78 -18.96 -5.74
CA ASN A 209 15.94 -19.77 -6.95
C ASN A 209 14.62 -20.05 -7.68
N LEU A 210 13.51 -19.43 -7.28
CA LEU A 210 12.24 -19.61 -7.96
C LEU A 210 12.31 -19.05 -9.40
N GLU A 211 11.91 -19.87 -10.36
CA GLU A 211 11.92 -19.57 -11.80
C GLU A 211 10.52 -19.35 -12.35
N SER A 212 9.50 -20.02 -11.77
CA SER A 212 8.11 -19.91 -12.23
C SER A 212 7.06 -20.06 -11.13
N ILE A 213 5.96 -19.33 -11.27
CA ILE A 213 4.74 -19.44 -10.47
C ILE A 213 3.60 -19.94 -11.36
N GLY A 214 2.94 -21.03 -10.99
CA GLY A 214 1.88 -21.66 -11.78
C GLY A 214 0.56 -20.92 -11.79
N ASN A 215 -0.36 -21.40 -12.62
CA ASN A 215 -1.70 -20.82 -12.79
C ASN A 215 -2.47 -20.86 -11.47
N ARG A 216 -3.11 -19.74 -11.11
CA ARG A 216 -3.92 -19.61 -9.89
C ARG A 216 -3.21 -20.03 -8.59
N ALA A 217 -1.87 -20.03 -8.57
CA ALA A 217 -1.08 -20.56 -7.45
C ALA A 217 -1.47 -19.95 -6.08
N PHE A 218 -1.81 -18.67 -6.03
CA PHE A 218 -2.25 -17.95 -4.84
C PHE A 218 -3.66 -17.35 -4.98
N SER A 219 -4.42 -17.77 -5.99
CA SER A 219 -5.74 -17.18 -6.21
C SER A 219 -6.65 -17.43 -5.01
N GLY A 220 -7.34 -16.39 -4.55
CA GLY A 220 -8.23 -16.43 -3.39
C GLY A 220 -7.50 -16.43 -2.03
N CYS A 221 -6.20 -16.12 -1.98
CA CYS A 221 -5.48 -15.80 -0.76
C CYS A 221 -5.85 -14.39 -0.27
N VAL A 222 -7.11 -14.22 0.14
CA VAL A 222 -7.74 -12.91 0.41
C VAL A 222 -7.01 -12.06 1.45
N ASN A 223 -6.23 -12.66 2.35
CA ASN A 223 -5.47 -11.94 3.38
C ASN A 223 -4.01 -11.64 3.03
N LEU A 224 -3.54 -12.06 1.85
CA LEU A 224 -2.16 -11.84 1.41
C LEU A 224 -1.92 -10.35 1.20
N GLN A 225 -0.92 -9.77 1.88
CA GLN A 225 -0.72 -8.31 1.94
C GLN A 225 0.41 -7.79 1.05
N GLU A 226 1.47 -8.58 0.90
CA GLU A 226 2.69 -8.19 0.18
C GLU A 226 3.16 -9.37 -0.67
N ILE A 227 3.57 -9.06 -1.90
CA ILE A 227 4.16 -10.02 -2.83
C ILE A 227 5.48 -9.46 -3.36
N LYS A 228 6.57 -10.16 -3.02
CA LYS A 228 7.93 -9.88 -3.50
C LYS A 228 8.34 -10.99 -4.45
N ILE A 229 8.09 -10.79 -5.74
CA ILE A 229 8.43 -11.78 -6.76
C ILE A 229 9.96 -11.78 -6.94
N PRO A 230 10.66 -12.93 -6.83
CA PRO A 230 12.11 -12.99 -7.01
C PRO A 230 12.59 -12.66 -8.44
N GLU A 231 13.79 -12.11 -8.58
CA GLU A 231 14.40 -11.70 -9.86
C GLU A 231 14.54 -12.82 -10.92
N LYS A 232 14.63 -14.08 -10.48
CA LYS A 232 14.75 -15.23 -11.39
C LYS A 232 13.40 -15.66 -11.98
N VAL A 233 12.28 -15.17 -11.45
CA VAL A 233 10.96 -15.52 -11.96
C VAL A 233 10.77 -14.89 -13.33
N SER A 234 10.60 -15.75 -14.33
CA SER A 234 10.37 -15.35 -15.72
C SER A 234 8.96 -15.68 -16.21
N VAL A 235 8.25 -16.55 -15.50
CA VAL A 235 6.90 -17.01 -15.85
C VAL A 235 5.99 -16.95 -14.62
N ILE A 236 4.87 -16.24 -14.74
CA ILE A 236 3.82 -16.14 -13.73
C ILE A 236 2.51 -16.52 -14.40
N GLY A 237 1.87 -17.61 -13.97
CA GLY A 237 0.69 -18.17 -14.61
C GLY A 237 -0.57 -17.28 -14.55
N VAL A 238 -1.54 -17.64 -15.36
CA VAL A 238 -2.88 -17.02 -15.44
C VAL A 238 -3.53 -17.02 -14.06
N GLY A 239 -4.06 -15.87 -13.65
CA GLY A 239 -4.75 -15.70 -12.37
C GLY A 239 -3.91 -16.00 -11.13
N ALA A 240 -2.57 -15.97 -11.21
CA ALA A 240 -1.70 -16.37 -10.09
C ALA A 240 -2.06 -15.68 -8.76
N PHE A 241 -2.52 -14.43 -8.82
CA PHE A 241 -2.87 -13.62 -7.66
C PHE A 241 -4.32 -13.07 -7.69
N SER A 242 -5.23 -13.68 -8.48
CA SER A 242 -6.63 -13.25 -8.51
C SER A 242 -7.29 -13.39 -7.13
N TYR A 243 -8.14 -12.44 -6.75
CA TYR A 243 -8.86 -12.36 -5.48
C TYR A 243 -7.94 -12.31 -4.25
N CYS A 244 -6.70 -11.86 -4.41
CA CYS A 244 -5.82 -11.49 -3.29
C CYS A 244 -6.16 -10.09 -2.79
N GLN A 245 -7.35 -9.98 -2.19
CA GLN A 245 -8.02 -8.71 -1.89
C GLN A 245 -7.21 -7.70 -1.06
N LYS A 246 -6.22 -8.13 -0.26
CA LYS A 246 -5.42 -7.25 0.62
C LYS A 246 -4.07 -6.80 0.04
N ILE A 247 -3.71 -7.22 -1.17
CA ILE A 247 -2.49 -6.72 -1.83
C ILE A 247 -2.67 -5.24 -2.11
N LYS A 248 -1.68 -4.43 -1.71
CA LYS A 248 -1.67 -2.98 -1.96
C LYS A 248 -0.67 -2.54 -3.04
N ASP A 249 0.41 -3.30 -3.18
CA ASP A 249 1.55 -3.01 -4.05
C ASP A 249 2.19 -4.32 -4.49
N ILE A 250 2.79 -4.32 -5.68
CA ILE A 250 3.43 -5.47 -6.31
C ILE A 250 4.82 -5.06 -6.77
N ARG A 251 5.83 -5.84 -6.38
CA ARG A 251 7.20 -5.66 -6.86
C ARG A 251 7.50 -6.67 -7.94
N TRP A 252 7.77 -6.16 -9.13
CA TRP A 252 8.07 -6.94 -10.32
C TRP A 252 9.57 -7.23 -10.43
N PRO A 253 9.94 -8.38 -11.03
CA PRO A 253 11.29 -8.60 -11.51
C PRO A 253 11.51 -7.90 -12.86
N ASP A 254 12.75 -7.54 -13.17
CA ASP A 254 13.10 -6.69 -14.34
C ASP A 254 12.68 -7.27 -15.70
N LYS A 255 12.48 -8.60 -15.80
CA LYS A 255 12.31 -9.32 -17.06
C LYS A 255 10.86 -9.57 -17.47
N ILE A 256 9.88 -9.02 -16.77
CA ILE A 256 8.45 -9.28 -17.08
C ILE A 256 8.02 -8.52 -18.33
N LYS A 257 7.70 -9.28 -19.37
CA LYS A 257 7.15 -8.76 -20.64
C LYS A 257 5.64 -8.90 -20.75
N THR A 258 5.03 -9.76 -19.94
CA THR A 258 3.61 -10.07 -20.02
C THR A 258 2.99 -10.17 -18.64
N ILE A 259 1.90 -9.46 -18.43
CA ILE A 259 0.98 -9.69 -17.31
C ILE A 259 -0.16 -10.55 -17.85
N ASN A 260 -0.16 -11.83 -17.49
CA ASN A 260 -1.13 -12.82 -17.97
C ASN A 260 -2.55 -12.58 -17.46
N ASP A 261 -3.52 -13.19 -18.15
CA ASP A 261 -4.94 -13.01 -17.88
C ASP A 261 -5.30 -13.19 -16.40
N ARG A 262 -6.24 -12.38 -15.93
CA ARG A 262 -6.82 -12.42 -14.58
C ARG A 262 -5.81 -12.29 -13.45
N MET A 263 -4.55 -11.92 -13.71
CA MET A 263 -3.47 -12.01 -12.71
C MET A 263 -3.82 -11.30 -11.38
N PHE A 264 -4.53 -10.16 -11.44
CA PHE A 264 -4.98 -9.40 -10.28
C PHE A 264 -6.50 -9.14 -10.27
N GLU A 265 -7.28 -9.94 -10.99
CA GLU A 265 -8.75 -9.90 -10.94
C GLU A 265 -9.23 -9.90 -9.48
N GLY A 266 -10.10 -8.97 -9.08
CA GLY A 266 -10.64 -8.87 -7.72
C GLY A 266 -9.63 -8.50 -6.63
N CYS A 267 -8.48 -7.93 -6.97
CA CYS A 267 -7.53 -7.36 -5.99
C CYS A 267 -8.02 -6.00 -5.46
N GLU A 268 -9.07 -6.04 -4.66
CA GLU A 268 -9.85 -4.87 -4.27
C GLU A 268 -9.05 -3.75 -3.55
N HIS A 269 -7.96 -4.05 -2.82
CA HIS A 269 -7.14 -3.04 -2.13
C HIS A 269 -5.90 -2.58 -2.92
N LEU A 270 -5.79 -2.98 -4.18
CA LEU A 270 -4.69 -2.54 -5.03
C LEU A 270 -4.88 -1.05 -5.37
N GLU A 271 -4.01 -0.20 -4.82
CA GLU A 271 -4.10 1.27 -4.97
C GLU A 271 -3.19 1.78 -6.09
N LYS A 272 -2.02 1.15 -6.27
CA LYS A 272 -0.99 1.54 -7.24
C LYS A 272 -0.32 0.32 -7.84
N ILE A 273 0.01 0.41 -9.12
CA ILE A 273 0.80 -0.60 -9.82
C ILE A 273 1.98 0.10 -10.49
N HIS A 274 3.18 -0.24 -10.05
CA HIS A 274 4.40 0.09 -10.78
C HIS A 274 4.54 -0.90 -11.92
N MET A 275 4.23 -0.51 -13.15
CA MET A 275 4.31 -1.41 -14.31
C MET A 275 5.79 -1.74 -14.62
N PRO A 276 6.12 -2.97 -15.07
CA PRO A 276 7.45 -3.28 -15.58
C PRO A 276 7.85 -2.36 -16.74
N GLU A 277 9.12 -1.94 -16.82
CA GLU A 277 9.59 -1.00 -17.84
C GLU A 277 9.47 -1.57 -19.27
N ASP A 278 9.86 -2.84 -19.43
CA ASP A 278 9.85 -3.58 -20.70
C ASP A 278 8.52 -4.34 -20.96
N LEU A 279 7.44 -3.93 -20.30
CA LEU A 279 6.13 -4.59 -20.45
C LEU A 279 5.63 -4.48 -21.90
N GLU A 280 5.33 -5.62 -22.54
CA GLU A 280 4.84 -5.68 -23.92
C GLU A 280 3.34 -6.00 -24.01
N THR A 281 2.77 -6.75 -23.06
CA THR A 281 1.39 -7.23 -23.13
C THR A 281 0.70 -7.25 -21.76
N ILE A 282 -0.54 -6.76 -21.72
CA ILE A 282 -1.49 -6.93 -20.61
C ILE A 282 -2.61 -7.85 -21.12
N GLY A 283 -2.82 -8.98 -20.45
CA GLY A 283 -3.85 -9.97 -20.81
C GLY A 283 -5.28 -9.56 -20.44
N ASP A 284 -6.19 -10.51 -20.56
CA ASP A 284 -7.63 -10.29 -20.31
C ASP A 284 -7.92 -10.20 -18.81
N ALA A 285 -8.84 -9.33 -18.40
CA ALA A 285 -9.33 -9.20 -17.03
C ALA A 285 -8.23 -9.01 -15.96
N VAL A 286 -7.06 -8.48 -16.34
CA VAL A 286 -5.90 -8.40 -15.43
C VAL A 286 -6.20 -7.60 -14.17
N PHE A 287 -6.90 -6.47 -14.30
CA PHE A 287 -7.30 -5.61 -13.19
C PHE A 287 -8.82 -5.51 -13.04
N GLU A 288 -9.56 -6.51 -13.55
CA GLU A 288 -11.02 -6.57 -13.35
C GLU A 288 -11.34 -6.49 -11.85
N ASP A 289 -12.31 -5.67 -11.47
CA ASP A 289 -12.74 -5.42 -10.08
C ASP A 289 -11.62 -4.94 -9.12
N CYS A 290 -10.57 -4.30 -9.64
CA CYS A 290 -9.60 -3.54 -8.84
C CYS A 290 -10.17 -2.18 -8.41
N VAL A 291 -11.14 -2.21 -7.49
CA VAL A 291 -11.99 -1.06 -7.13
C VAL A 291 -11.27 0.13 -6.48
N ASN A 292 -10.00 0.01 -6.08
CA ASN A 292 -9.24 1.09 -5.42
C ASN A 292 -8.15 1.74 -6.28
N ILE A 293 -8.00 1.36 -7.55
CA ILE A 293 -7.09 2.05 -8.47
C ILE A 293 -7.72 3.40 -8.85
N GLU A 294 -7.03 4.51 -8.55
CA GLU A 294 -7.50 5.87 -8.89
C GLU A 294 -6.92 6.38 -10.20
N GLU A 295 -5.65 6.07 -10.47
CA GLU A 295 -4.92 6.50 -11.66
C GLU A 295 -4.07 5.36 -12.19
N MET A 296 -3.95 5.27 -13.51
CA MET A 296 -3.09 4.28 -14.15
C MET A 296 -2.32 4.87 -15.33
N LYS A 297 -1.03 4.54 -15.40
CA LYS A 297 -0.18 4.84 -16.55
C LYS A 297 0.34 3.54 -17.14
N VAL A 298 -0.13 3.22 -18.34
CA VAL A 298 0.34 2.04 -19.08
C VAL A 298 1.64 2.43 -19.84
N PRO A 299 2.73 1.66 -19.73
CA PRO A 299 3.98 1.94 -20.44
C PRO A 299 3.82 1.99 -21.96
N GLN A 300 4.56 2.88 -22.63
CA GLN A 300 4.53 3.03 -24.10
C GLN A 300 5.10 1.80 -24.85
N THR A 301 5.78 0.90 -24.14
CA THR A 301 6.27 -0.40 -24.61
C THR A 301 5.14 -1.39 -24.88
N VAL A 302 3.98 -1.23 -24.22
CA VAL A 302 2.83 -2.12 -24.36
C VAL A 302 2.24 -2.07 -25.76
N LYS A 303 2.12 -3.25 -26.37
CA LYS A 303 1.63 -3.49 -27.74
C LYS A 303 0.15 -3.89 -27.76
N SER A 304 -0.33 -4.55 -26.72
CA SER A 304 -1.71 -5.04 -26.61
C SER A 304 -2.20 -5.05 -25.16
N ILE A 305 -3.50 -4.79 -25.01
CA ILE A 305 -4.25 -4.85 -23.74
C ILE A 305 -5.50 -5.67 -24.03
N GLY A 306 -5.76 -6.70 -23.22
CA GLY A 306 -6.86 -7.64 -23.41
C GLY A 306 -8.25 -7.11 -23.04
N GLU A 307 -9.25 -7.96 -23.26
CA GLU A 307 -10.65 -7.71 -22.90
C GLU A 307 -10.82 -7.59 -21.38
N TYR A 308 -11.80 -6.81 -20.91
CA TYR A 308 -12.08 -6.60 -19.48
C TYR A 308 -10.90 -6.09 -18.63
N ALA A 309 -9.77 -5.67 -19.23
CA ALA A 309 -8.52 -5.44 -18.50
C ALA A 309 -8.65 -4.46 -17.31
N PHE A 310 -9.56 -3.49 -17.40
CA PHE A 310 -9.87 -2.52 -16.34
C PHE A 310 -11.36 -2.49 -15.97
N ALA A 311 -12.13 -3.53 -16.33
CA ALA A 311 -13.55 -3.60 -15.99
C ALA A 311 -13.75 -3.53 -14.45
N GLY A 312 -14.80 -2.86 -14.00
CA GLY A 312 -15.11 -2.74 -12.56
C GLY A 312 -14.11 -1.91 -11.74
N CYS A 313 -13.14 -1.21 -12.36
CA CYS A 313 -12.26 -0.27 -11.67
C CYS A 313 -13.03 1.01 -11.26
N THR A 314 -13.94 0.88 -10.30
CA THR A 314 -14.96 1.89 -9.97
C THR A 314 -14.41 3.22 -9.47
N LYS A 315 -13.15 3.27 -8.99
CA LYS A 315 -12.44 4.51 -8.59
C LYS A 315 -11.48 5.07 -9.63
N LEU A 316 -11.28 4.39 -10.76
CA LEU A 316 -10.37 4.85 -11.81
C LEU A 316 -10.90 6.15 -12.40
N GLN A 317 -10.17 7.24 -12.17
CA GLN A 317 -10.51 8.59 -12.64
C GLN A 317 -9.77 8.94 -13.93
N ASN A 318 -8.50 8.51 -14.04
CA ASN A 318 -7.62 8.84 -15.16
C ASN A 318 -6.81 7.61 -15.58
N ILE A 319 -6.71 7.38 -16.89
CA ILE A 319 -5.81 6.37 -17.46
C ILE A 319 -5.07 6.89 -18.69
N GLU A 320 -3.75 6.72 -18.70
CA GLU A 320 -2.88 6.98 -19.86
C GLU A 320 -2.59 5.66 -20.59
N LEU A 321 -3.08 5.53 -21.82
CA LEU A 321 -2.82 4.39 -22.69
C LEU A 321 -1.63 4.64 -23.64
N PRO A 322 -1.00 3.58 -24.20
CA PRO A 322 0.07 3.71 -25.20
C PRO A 322 -0.42 4.33 -26.52
N ASP A 323 0.41 5.17 -27.13
CA ASP A 323 0.06 5.90 -28.36
C ASP A 323 -0.07 5.00 -29.61
N ARG A 324 0.33 3.74 -29.50
CA ARG A 324 0.38 2.76 -30.60
C ARG A 324 -0.84 1.84 -30.67
N LEU A 325 -1.68 1.81 -29.64
CA LEU A 325 -2.84 0.91 -29.61
C LEU A 325 -3.78 1.21 -30.79
N LYS A 326 -4.27 0.14 -31.41
CA LYS A 326 -5.21 0.20 -32.54
C LYS A 326 -6.65 -0.11 -32.13
N VAL A 327 -6.83 -0.86 -31.06
CA VAL A 327 -8.12 -1.37 -30.62
C VAL A 327 -8.26 -1.08 -29.13
N LEU A 328 -9.44 -0.59 -28.73
CA LEU A 328 -9.91 -0.71 -27.36
C LEU A 328 -10.79 -1.95 -27.31
N GLU A 329 -10.34 -2.99 -26.59
CA GLU A 329 -10.98 -4.31 -26.57
C GLU A 329 -12.33 -4.31 -25.83
N SER A 330 -13.08 -5.41 -26.00
CA SER A 330 -14.42 -5.56 -25.42
C SER A 330 -14.38 -5.37 -23.90
N HIS A 331 -15.34 -4.61 -23.36
CA HIS A 331 -15.50 -4.35 -21.93
C HIS A 331 -14.29 -3.70 -21.21
N ILE A 332 -13.29 -3.18 -21.93
CA ILE A 332 -12.01 -2.73 -21.34
C ILE A 332 -12.17 -1.74 -20.17
N PHE A 333 -13.16 -0.83 -20.21
CA PHE A 333 -13.50 0.11 -19.13
C PHE A 333 -14.94 -0.06 -18.62
N ASN A 334 -15.57 -1.22 -18.85
CA ASN A 334 -16.93 -1.48 -18.38
C ASN A 334 -17.04 -1.26 -16.87
N GLY A 335 -18.01 -0.47 -16.41
CA GLY A 335 -18.23 -0.21 -14.99
C GLY A 335 -17.16 0.67 -14.33
N CYS A 336 -16.30 1.36 -15.09
CA CYS A 336 -15.41 2.40 -14.58
C CYS A 336 -16.21 3.67 -14.19
N THR A 337 -16.98 3.57 -13.12
CA THR A 337 -17.97 4.59 -12.73
C THR A 337 -17.37 5.92 -12.29
N SER A 338 -16.07 6.00 -12.01
CA SER A 338 -15.38 7.25 -11.66
C SER A 338 -14.62 7.89 -12.82
N LEU A 339 -14.59 7.27 -14.00
CA LEU A 339 -13.87 7.79 -15.16
C LEU A 339 -14.59 9.03 -15.66
N GLU A 340 -14.01 10.21 -15.41
CA GLU A 340 -14.64 11.50 -15.73
C GLU A 340 -14.24 12.00 -17.13
N GLU A 341 -13.02 11.68 -17.55
CA GLU A 341 -12.43 12.04 -18.83
C GLU A 341 -11.69 10.84 -19.43
N PHE A 342 -11.67 10.74 -20.76
CA PHE A 342 -10.88 9.74 -21.47
C PHE A 342 -10.24 10.36 -22.71
N GLN A 343 -8.95 10.08 -22.91
CA GLN A 343 -8.21 10.53 -24.08
C GLN A 343 -7.87 9.36 -24.98
N PHE A 344 -8.36 9.42 -26.22
CA PHE A 344 -7.94 8.50 -27.26
C PHE A 344 -6.54 8.84 -27.75
N SER A 345 -5.72 7.82 -27.95
CA SER A 345 -4.52 8.00 -28.77
C SER A 345 -4.88 8.13 -30.24
N LYS A 346 -4.02 8.79 -31.02
CA LYS A 346 -4.23 9.04 -32.47
C LYS A 346 -4.20 7.77 -33.32
N ALA A 347 -3.84 6.64 -32.74
CA ALA A 347 -3.72 5.36 -33.44
C ALA A 347 -4.97 4.48 -33.33
N ILE A 348 -5.91 4.78 -32.41
CA ILE A 348 -7.10 3.95 -32.19
C ILE A 348 -7.98 3.96 -33.45
N GLN A 349 -8.32 2.77 -33.91
CA GLN A 349 -9.12 2.51 -35.11
C GLN A 349 -10.46 1.84 -34.77
N ASN A 350 -10.51 1.07 -33.69
CA ASN A 350 -11.70 0.31 -33.30
C ASN A 350 -11.98 0.47 -31.81
N ILE A 351 -13.22 0.79 -31.46
CA ILE A 351 -13.76 0.75 -30.11
C ILE A 351 -14.72 -0.43 -30.08
N LYS A 352 -14.38 -1.50 -29.35
CA LYS A 352 -15.17 -2.74 -29.30
C LYS A 352 -16.42 -2.61 -28.43
N GLU A 353 -17.19 -3.69 -28.39
CA GLU A 353 -18.44 -3.77 -27.64
C GLU A 353 -18.22 -3.48 -26.15
N ASP A 354 -19.18 -2.82 -25.51
CA ASP A 354 -19.16 -2.51 -24.07
C ASP A 354 -17.92 -1.75 -23.55
N ALA A 355 -17.07 -1.20 -24.44
CA ALA A 355 -15.76 -0.66 -24.06
C ALA A 355 -15.82 0.42 -22.95
N PHE A 356 -16.86 1.27 -22.96
CA PHE A 356 -17.13 2.29 -21.94
C PHE A 356 -18.50 2.13 -21.27
N LYS A 357 -19.08 0.93 -21.33
CA LYS A 357 -20.39 0.67 -20.74
C LYS A 357 -20.39 1.00 -19.24
N ASP A 358 -21.45 1.66 -18.78
CA ASP A 358 -21.63 2.10 -17.39
C ASP A 358 -20.49 3.00 -16.85
N CYS A 359 -19.73 3.69 -17.72
CA CYS A 359 -18.88 4.82 -17.33
C CYS A 359 -19.73 6.04 -16.95
N THR A 360 -20.42 5.94 -15.81
CA THR A 360 -21.50 6.88 -15.40
C THR A 360 -21.05 8.31 -15.14
N LYS A 361 -19.76 8.56 -14.89
CA LYS A 361 -19.20 9.90 -14.71
C LYS A 361 -18.55 10.51 -15.95
N LEU A 362 -18.44 9.77 -17.05
CA LEU A 362 -17.81 10.26 -18.27
C LEU A 362 -18.66 11.40 -18.84
N LYS A 363 -18.12 12.64 -18.90
CA LYS A 363 -18.92 13.82 -19.27
C LYS A 363 -18.77 14.24 -20.73
N TYR A 364 -17.54 14.25 -21.21
CA TYR A 364 -17.18 14.77 -22.52
C TYR A 364 -16.31 13.77 -23.24
N LEU A 365 -16.65 13.46 -24.48
CA LEU A 365 -15.86 12.55 -25.28
C LEU A 365 -15.70 13.04 -26.71
N VAL A 366 -14.48 12.98 -27.23
CA VAL A 366 -14.16 13.30 -28.62
C VAL A 366 -13.52 12.07 -29.25
N ILE A 367 -14.30 11.35 -30.06
CA ILE A 367 -13.79 10.19 -30.81
C ILE A 367 -12.94 10.73 -31.99
N PRO A 368 -11.65 10.36 -32.09
CA PRO A 368 -10.79 10.85 -33.16
C PRO A 368 -11.18 10.23 -34.50
N ASP A 369 -10.91 10.94 -35.60
CA ASP A 369 -11.23 10.46 -36.95
C ASP A 369 -10.43 9.21 -37.37
N SER A 370 -9.39 8.83 -36.61
CA SER A 370 -8.72 7.54 -36.81
C SER A 370 -9.65 6.35 -36.55
N VAL A 371 -10.72 6.54 -35.76
CA VAL A 371 -11.71 5.51 -35.44
C VAL A 371 -12.63 5.28 -36.64
N THR A 372 -12.73 4.04 -37.06
CA THR A 372 -13.57 3.59 -38.19
C THR A 372 -14.71 2.69 -37.74
N GLN A 373 -14.65 2.15 -36.52
CA GLN A 373 -15.63 1.22 -35.97
C GLN A 373 -15.91 1.51 -34.49
N ILE A 374 -17.19 1.48 -34.14
CA ILE A 374 -17.70 1.54 -32.76
C ILE A 374 -18.62 0.32 -32.57
N GLY A 375 -18.37 -0.44 -31.50
CA GLY A 375 -19.05 -1.67 -31.15
C GLY A 375 -20.46 -1.46 -30.58
N GLU A 376 -21.17 -2.57 -30.43
CA GLU A 376 -22.47 -2.63 -29.75
C GLU A 376 -22.32 -2.16 -28.29
N GLU A 377 -23.30 -1.42 -27.78
CA GLU A 377 -23.35 -0.99 -26.38
C GLU A 377 -22.11 -0.22 -25.87
N ALA A 378 -21.23 0.26 -26.77
CA ALA A 378 -19.91 0.81 -26.42
C ALA A 378 -19.96 1.98 -25.42
N PHE A 379 -21.04 2.78 -25.44
CA PHE A 379 -21.29 3.87 -24.48
C PHE A 379 -22.64 3.71 -23.75
N GLN A 380 -23.17 2.48 -23.69
CA GLN A 380 -24.41 2.20 -22.98
C GLN A 380 -24.24 2.57 -21.50
N GLY A 381 -25.21 3.25 -20.91
CA GLY A 381 -25.19 3.59 -19.48
C GLY A 381 -24.16 4.65 -19.10
N CYS A 382 -23.55 5.36 -20.05
CA CYS A 382 -22.76 6.57 -19.78
C CYS A 382 -23.70 7.73 -19.35
N LYS A 383 -24.32 7.61 -18.18
CA LYS A 383 -25.37 8.53 -17.68
C LYS A 383 -24.90 9.98 -17.53
N GLY A 384 -23.60 10.19 -17.27
CA GLY A 384 -22.97 11.49 -17.16
C GLY A 384 -22.59 12.14 -18.48
N LEU A 385 -22.73 11.45 -19.62
CA LEU A 385 -22.26 11.93 -20.91
C LEU A 385 -23.13 13.08 -21.41
N GLU A 386 -22.61 14.30 -21.32
CA GLU A 386 -23.29 15.53 -21.74
C GLU A 386 -23.08 15.83 -23.23
N TYR A 387 -21.93 15.39 -23.76
CA TYR A 387 -21.53 15.64 -25.14
C TYR A 387 -20.61 14.55 -25.67
N ILE A 388 -20.86 14.14 -26.92
CA ILE A 388 -19.97 13.28 -27.68
C ILE A 388 -19.80 13.79 -29.12
N LYS A 389 -18.54 13.86 -29.58
CA LYS A 389 -18.21 13.98 -31.00
C LYS A 389 -17.88 12.60 -31.55
N LEU A 390 -18.63 12.19 -32.57
CA LEU A 390 -18.37 10.98 -33.34
C LEU A 390 -17.26 11.21 -34.38
N SER A 391 -16.55 10.14 -34.71
CA SER A 391 -15.56 10.14 -35.80
C SER A 391 -16.24 10.38 -37.14
N ARG A 392 -15.57 11.10 -38.04
CA ARG A 392 -16.05 11.30 -39.42
C ARG A 392 -15.81 10.11 -40.34
N ASN A 393 -15.28 8.99 -39.84
CA ASN A 393 -14.97 7.81 -40.63
C ASN A 393 -15.73 6.55 -40.19
N ILE A 394 -16.84 6.70 -39.45
CA ILE A 394 -17.71 5.57 -39.06
C ILE A 394 -18.89 5.45 -40.04
N GLU A 395 -19.20 4.22 -40.46
CA GLU A 395 -20.28 3.96 -41.42
C GLU A 395 -21.58 3.48 -40.75
N VAL A 396 -21.46 2.84 -39.59
CA VAL A 396 -22.57 2.21 -38.88
C VAL A 396 -22.52 2.60 -37.41
N LEU A 397 -23.67 3.00 -36.87
CA LEU A 397 -23.90 3.08 -35.43
C LEU A 397 -24.66 1.83 -34.98
N ARG A 398 -24.01 1.06 -34.12
CA ARG A 398 -24.44 -0.29 -33.75
C ARG A 398 -25.50 -0.32 -32.67
N ASP A 399 -26.01 -1.51 -32.40
CA ASP A 399 -27.02 -1.75 -31.39
C ASP A 399 -26.67 -1.06 -30.06
N GLN A 400 -27.63 -0.27 -29.57
CA GLN A 400 -27.61 0.32 -28.23
C GLN A 400 -26.38 1.21 -27.90
N THR A 401 -25.64 1.70 -28.89
CA THR A 401 -24.39 2.46 -28.67
C THR A 401 -24.51 3.58 -27.64
N PHE A 402 -25.62 4.34 -27.62
CA PHE A 402 -25.89 5.44 -26.68
C PHE A 402 -27.11 5.19 -25.78
N MET A 403 -27.48 3.92 -25.57
CA MET A 403 -28.60 3.62 -24.70
C MET A 403 -28.33 4.10 -23.26
N ASN A 404 -29.31 4.75 -22.64
CA ASN A 404 -29.25 5.30 -21.28
C ASN A 404 -28.14 6.34 -21.05
N CYS A 405 -27.72 7.07 -22.09
CA CYS A 405 -26.94 8.31 -21.94
C CYS A 405 -27.83 9.46 -21.45
N GLU A 406 -28.28 9.39 -20.20
CA GLU A 406 -29.32 10.25 -19.61
C GLU A 406 -28.99 11.76 -19.63
N SER A 407 -27.71 12.14 -19.61
CA SER A 407 -27.28 13.55 -19.63
C SER A 407 -27.08 14.16 -21.01
N LEU A 408 -27.18 13.37 -22.08
CA LEU A 408 -26.89 13.83 -23.43
C LEU A 408 -27.97 14.83 -23.88
N THR A 409 -27.57 16.03 -24.29
CA THR A 409 -28.51 17.12 -24.63
C THR A 409 -28.77 17.25 -26.12
N SER A 410 -27.80 16.87 -26.96
CA SER A 410 -27.91 16.80 -28.40
C SER A 410 -26.94 15.75 -28.93
N ILE A 411 -27.25 15.19 -30.10
CA ILE A 411 -26.34 14.28 -30.80
C ILE A 411 -26.36 14.59 -32.30
N GLU A 412 -25.16 14.71 -32.87
CA GLU A 412 -24.94 14.91 -34.30
C GLU A 412 -24.32 13.67 -34.90
N ILE A 413 -25.02 13.08 -35.87
CA ILE A 413 -24.53 11.92 -36.61
C ILE A 413 -23.68 12.41 -37.79
N PRO A 414 -22.43 11.94 -37.94
CA PRO A 414 -21.52 12.43 -38.97
C PRO A 414 -21.93 11.93 -40.37
N SER A 415 -21.60 12.70 -41.41
CA SER A 415 -21.99 12.44 -42.81
C SER A 415 -21.40 11.18 -43.44
N SER A 416 -20.54 10.45 -42.72
CA SER A 416 -20.06 9.12 -43.11
C SER A 416 -21.02 8.00 -42.71
N VAL A 417 -21.91 8.24 -41.75
CA VAL A 417 -22.85 7.21 -41.28
C VAL A 417 -23.91 6.96 -42.33
N LEU A 418 -24.09 5.68 -42.64
CA LEU A 418 -25.06 5.13 -43.60
C LEU A 418 -26.22 4.43 -42.88
N THR A 419 -25.93 3.75 -41.76
CA THR A 419 -26.88 2.89 -41.06
C THR A 419 -26.91 3.18 -39.55
N LEU A 420 -28.11 3.25 -38.99
CA LEU A 420 -28.35 3.23 -37.55
C LEU A 420 -29.11 1.93 -37.20
N GLU A 421 -28.52 1.08 -36.35
CA GLU A 421 -29.06 -0.23 -35.94
C GLU A 421 -30.09 -0.10 -34.81
N TYR A 422 -30.31 -1.15 -34.00
CA TYR A 422 -31.40 -1.20 -33.01
C TYR A 422 -31.09 -0.40 -31.74
N LYS A 423 -32.01 0.48 -31.32
CA LYS A 423 -31.92 1.30 -30.10
C LYS A 423 -30.61 2.08 -29.91
N VAL A 424 -29.95 2.50 -31.00
CA VAL A 424 -28.74 3.34 -30.97
C VAL A 424 -28.87 4.50 -29.97
N ILE A 425 -30.00 5.20 -29.98
CA ILE A 425 -30.29 6.35 -29.10
C ILE A 425 -31.62 6.08 -28.38
N SER A 426 -31.58 5.63 -27.12
CA SER A 426 -32.78 5.38 -26.29
C SER A 426 -32.44 5.60 -24.82
N GLY A 427 -33.39 6.03 -23.99
CA GLY A 427 -33.14 6.37 -22.58
C GLY A 427 -32.33 7.67 -22.39
N CYS A 428 -32.21 8.51 -23.42
CA CYS A 428 -31.51 9.79 -23.35
C CYS A 428 -32.46 10.90 -22.86
N GLU A 429 -32.79 10.89 -21.57
CA GLU A 429 -33.88 11.69 -20.99
C GLU A 429 -33.75 13.21 -21.19
N LYS A 430 -32.52 13.75 -21.26
CA LYS A 430 -32.28 15.20 -21.47
C LYS A 430 -32.09 15.59 -22.94
N LEU A 431 -32.25 14.67 -23.88
CA LEU A 431 -31.98 14.91 -25.29
C LEU A 431 -33.03 15.88 -25.86
N LYS A 432 -32.56 17.01 -26.38
CA LYS A 432 -33.40 18.08 -26.95
C LYS A 432 -33.49 18.01 -28.47
N MET A 433 -32.55 17.34 -29.14
CA MET A 433 -32.53 17.20 -30.60
C MET A 433 -31.60 16.09 -31.08
N ILE A 434 -31.91 15.53 -32.25
CA ILE A 434 -31.09 14.56 -32.97
C ILE A 434 -30.83 15.11 -34.37
N ILE A 435 -29.57 15.23 -34.79
CA ILE A 435 -29.20 15.72 -36.12
C ILE A 435 -28.76 14.53 -36.98
N LEU A 436 -29.48 14.27 -38.07
CA LEU A 436 -29.19 13.21 -39.03
C LEU A 436 -28.75 13.80 -40.38
N PRO A 437 -27.62 13.35 -40.93
CA PRO A 437 -27.14 13.79 -42.24
C PRO A 437 -27.91 13.08 -43.36
N GLU A 438 -27.83 13.63 -44.58
CA GLU A 438 -28.45 13.04 -45.76
C GLU A 438 -27.85 11.67 -46.17
N SER A 439 -26.63 11.38 -45.72
CA SER A 439 -25.93 10.12 -45.96
C SER A 439 -26.59 8.92 -45.29
N VAL A 440 -27.39 9.14 -44.24
CA VAL A 440 -28.11 8.07 -43.57
C VAL A 440 -29.20 7.56 -44.51
N VAL A 441 -29.05 6.31 -44.93
CA VAL A 441 -29.98 5.63 -45.86
C VAL A 441 -30.82 4.57 -45.18
N SER A 442 -30.35 4.00 -44.06
CA SER A 442 -31.02 2.93 -43.32
C SER A 442 -31.13 3.30 -41.83
N ILE A 443 -32.35 3.31 -41.30
CA ILE A 443 -32.62 3.51 -39.88
C ILE A 443 -33.52 2.35 -39.44
N GLN A 444 -32.99 1.43 -38.62
CA GLN A 444 -33.75 0.26 -38.18
C GLN A 444 -34.92 0.64 -37.27
N GLN A 445 -35.89 -0.26 -37.15
CA GLN A 445 -37.02 -0.10 -36.25
C GLN A 445 -36.52 0.10 -34.81
N TYR A 446 -37.02 1.14 -34.13
CA TYR A 446 -36.61 1.53 -32.77
C TYR A 446 -35.16 1.99 -32.63
N SER A 447 -34.45 2.30 -33.73
CA SER A 447 -33.10 2.86 -33.67
C SER A 447 -33.00 4.09 -32.77
N ILE A 448 -34.00 4.96 -32.91
CA ILE A 448 -34.30 6.00 -31.93
C ILE A 448 -35.41 5.46 -31.02
N GLY A 449 -35.20 5.51 -29.71
CA GLY A 449 -36.10 4.96 -28.69
C GLY A 449 -37.49 5.59 -28.71
N TRP A 450 -38.50 4.85 -28.25
CA TRP A 450 -39.89 5.31 -28.18
C TRP A 450 -40.07 6.44 -27.14
N ASP A 451 -39.20 6.47 -26.15
CA ASP A 451 -39.09 7.50 -25.12
C ASP A 451 -38.72 8.89 -25.68
N LEU A 452 -38.15 8.94 -26.88
CA LEU A 452 -37.70 10.16 -27.55
C LEU A 452 -38.68 10.66 -28.64
N LYS A 453 -39.97 10.29 -28.57
CA LYS A 453 -40.97 10.63 -29.61
C LYS A 453 -41.15 12.15 -29.84
N GLU A 454 -41.00 12.95 -28.78
CA GLU A 454 -41.15 14.41 -28.82
C GLU A 454 -39.84 15.13 -29.20
N VAL A 455 -38.71 14.41 -29.22
CA VAL A 455 -37.42 14.98 -29.55
C VAL A 455 -37.34 15.19 -31.06
N PRO A 456 -37.13 16.43 -31.54
CA PRO A 456 -37.08 16.72 -32.97
C PRO A 456 -35.87 16.04 -33.63
N ILE A 457 -36.13 15.35 -34.73
CA ILE A 457 -35.14 14.89 -35.69
C ILE A 457 -34.92 16.03 -36.70
N ILE A 458 -33.68 16.48 -36.83
CA ILE A 458 -33.26 17.51 -37.78
C ILE A 458 -32.60 16.82 -38.98
N GLY A 459 -33.07 17.13 -40.19
CA GLY A 459 -32.54 16.52 -41.42
C GLY A 459 -32.85 17.32 -42.69
N THR A 460 -32.46 16.79 -43.84
CA THR A 460 -32.82 17.32 -45.15
C THR A 460 -34.18 16.78 -45.61
N SER A 461 -34.91 17.53 -46.44
CA SER A 461 -36.16 17.04 -47.05
C SER A 461 -35.88 15.90 -48.02
N GLY A 462 -36.77 14.91 -48.06
CA GLY A 462 -36.66 13.68 -48.83
C GLY A 462 -35.68 12.64 -48.24
N SER A 463 -35.05 12.93 -47.09
CA SER A 463 -34.07 12.04 -46.47
C SER A 463 -34.71 10.80 -45.82
N ALA A 464 -33.88 9.79 -45.50
CA ALA A 464 -34.33 8.66 -44.68
C ALA A 464 -34.77 9.11 -43.29
N ALA A 465 -34.18 10.18 -42.75
CA ALA A 465 -34.58 10.78 -41.48
C ALA A 465 -36.02 11.32 -41.52
N GLU A 466 -36.41 12.01 -42.60
CA GLU A 466 -37.79 12.49 -42.76
C GLU A 466 -38.79 11.33 -42.88
N ARG A 467 -38.48 10.31 -43.70
CA ARG A 467 -39.32 9.11 -43.83
C ARG A 467 -39.47 8.37 -42.50
N TYR A 468 -38.37 8.14 -41.79
CA TYR A 468 -38.39 7.50 -40.47
C TYR A 468 -39.25 8.28 -39.48
N ALA A 469 -39.15 9.61 -39.47
CA ALA A 469 -39.98 10.43 -38.61
C ALA A 469 -41.48 10.31 -38.97
N GLN A 470 -41.82 10.23 -40.26
CA GLN A 470 -43.21 10.02 -40.71
C GLN A 470 -43.73 8.63 -40.31
N ASP A 471 -42.99 7.57 -40.61
CA ASP A 471 -43.37 6.17 -40.35
C ASP A 471 -43.64 5.92 -38.86
N TYR A 472 -42.85 6.56 -37.99
CA TYR A 472 -42.96 6.40 -36.53
C TYR A 472 -43.61 7.58 -35.80
N ARG A 473 -44.27 8.51 -36.54
CA ARG A 473 -44.99 9.67 -35.99
C ARG A 473 -44.16 10.54 -35.03
N ARG A 474 -42.93 10.87 -35.42
CA ARG A 474 -41.98 11.71 -34.67
C ARG A 474 -41.95 13.14 -35.19
N VAL A 475 -41.45 14.06 -34.37
CA VAL A 475 -41.22 15.45 -34.76
C VAL A 475 -40.03 15.53 -35.72
N PHE A 476 -40.22 16.08 -36.92
CA PHE A 476 -39.17 16.35 -37.89
C PHE A 476 -39.06 17.87 -38.16
N LYS A 477 -37.84 18.38 -38.33
CA LYS A 477 -37.58 19.74 -38.79
C LYS A 477 -36.50 19.75 -39.86
N ARG A 478 -36.69 20.56 -40.90
CA ARG A 478 -35.66 20.78 -41.91
C ARG A 478 -34.52 21.60 -41.30
N TYR A 479 -33.30 21.37 -41.77
CA TYR A 479 -32.15 22.24 -41.41
C TYR A 479 -32.46 23.73 -41.60
N ILE A 480 -33.09 24.10 -42.71
CA ILE A 480 -33.44 25.50 -43.03
C ILE A 480 -34.54 26.09 -42.14
N ASP A 481 -35.37 25.26 -41.50
CA ASP A 481 -36.43 25.71 -40.59
C ASP A 481 -35.96 25.76 -39.13
N TRP A 482 -34.82 25.11 -38.86
CA TRP A 482 -34.16 25.15 -37.57
C TRP A 482 -33.49 26.53 -37.40
N ASN A 483 -34.30 27.52 -37.04
CA ASN A 483 -33.98 28.93 -36.87
C ASN A 483 -33.18 29.21 -35.57
N CYS A 484 -32.08 28.50 -35.40
CA CYS A 484 -31.05 28.81 -34.43
C CYS A 484 -29.82 29.25 -35.21
N ASP A 485 -29.43 30.51 -35.05
CA ASP A 485 -28.35 31.17 -35.78
C ASP A 485 -27.01 30.54 -35.40
N HIS A 486 -26.74 29.38 -35.98
CA HIS A 486 -25.53 28.59 -35.81
C HIS A 486 -24.93 28.51 -37.20
N ASP A 487 -23.88 29.28 -37.44
CA ASP A 487 -23.22 29.41 -38.74
C ASP A 487 -22.80 28.01 -39.23
N TYR A 488 -23.60 27.43 -40.14
CA TYR A 488 -23.50 26.03 -40.57
C TYR A 488 -22.34 25.80 -41.55
N TYR A 489 -21.48 26.79 -41.73
CA TYR A 489 -20.30 26.72 -42.56
C TYR A 489 -19.05 26.41 -41.73
N GLN A 490 -18.64 25.14 -41.79
CA GLN A 490 -17.24 24.71 -41.62
C GLN A 490 -16.46 25.29 -40.43
N ASN A 491 -16.91 25.05 -39.19
CA ASN A 491 -15.96 25.10 -38.07
C ASN A 491 -15.34 23.72 -37.90
N ILE A 492 -14.34 23.46 -38.74
CA ILE A 492 -13.33 22.43 -38.53
C ILE A 492 -12.83 22.58 -37.09
N LEU A 493 -13.00 21.54 -36.28
CA LEU A 493 -12.25 21.44 -35.03
C LEU A 493 -10.77 21.38 -35.36
N ILE A 494 -10.08 22.49 -35.09
CA ILE A 494 -8.65 22.49 -34.82
C ILE A 494 -8.52 22.22 -33.32
N ASN A 495 -7.63 21.33 -32.91
CA ASN A 495 -7.31 21.12 -31.50
C ASN A 495 -6.66 22.40 -30.94
N GLY A 496 -6.92 22.77 -29.68
CA GLY A 496 -6.34 23.97 -29.06
C GLY A 496 -4.85 23.79 -28.82
N THR A 497 -4.00 24.11 -29.79
CA THR A 497 -2.55 23.90 -29.68
C THR A 497 -1.82 25.11 -29.08
N THR A 498 -0.54 24.96 -28.77
CA THR A 498 0.37 26.08 -28.45
C THR A 498 0.59 27.05 -29.62
N LYS A 499 0.15 26.73 -30.85
CA LYS A 499 0.45 27.48 -32.08
C LYS A 499 -0.77 27.89 -32.92
N LYS A 500 -1.99 27.43 -32.61
CA LYS A 500 -3.28 27.84 -33.24
C LYS A 500 -4.48 27.24 -32.47
N ASP A 501 -5.59 27.97 -32.58
CA ASP A 501 -6.82 28.01 -31.78
C ASP A 501 -7.67 26.72 -31.86
N GLY A 502 -8.43 26.33 -30.83
CA GLY A 502 -9.28 25.11 -30.82
C GLY A 502 -10.13 25.00 -29.56
N ALA A 503 -11.23 24.20 -29.44
CA ALA A 503 -12.65 24.60 -29.10
C ALA A 503 -13.36 24.54 -27.67
N GLU A 504 -13.95 25.66 -27.15
CA GLU A 504 -14.90 25.81 -26.00
C GLU A 504 -16.30 25.33 -26.41
N ALA A 505 -16.91 24.41 -25.67
CA ALA A 505 -18.31 24.04 -25.85
C ALA A 505 -19.23 25.16 -25.32
N LYS A 506 -19.94 25.85 -26.21
CA LYS A 506 -21.06 26.73 -25.88
C LYS A 506 -22.37 26.00 -26.08
N HIS A 507 -23.11 25.83 -24.99
CA HIS A 507 -24.47 25.32 -25.03
C HIS A 507 -25.44 26.42 -25.49
N CYS A 508 -26.24 26.12 -26.50
CA CYS A 508 -27.37 26.97 -26.86
C CYS A 508 -28.59 26.60 -26.02
N GLU A 509 -28.89 27.41 -24.99
CA GLU A 509 -30.04 27.17 -24.09
C GLU A 509 -31.38 27.05 -24.84
N LYS A 510 -31.50 27.72 -26.00
CA LYS A 510 -32.72 27.75 -26.83
C LYS A 510 -33.02 26.40 -27.50
N CYS A 511 -32.01 25.73 -28.06
CA CYS A 511 -32.23 24.50 -28.82
C CYS A 511 -31.50 23.27 -28.27
N GLY A 512 -30.66 23.43 -27.24
CA GLY A 512 -29.88 22.35 -26.67
C GLY A 512 -28.62 21.98 -27.43
N TYR A 513 -28.40 22.57 -28.61
CA TYR A 513 -27.21 22.30 -29.42
C TYR A 513 -25.97 22.86 -28.74
N THR A 514 -24.95 22.02 -28.63
CA THR A 514 -23.66 22.42 -28.06
C THR A 514 -22.68 22.67 -29.21
N ILE A 515 -22.37 23.93 -29.48
CA ILE A 515 -21.36 24.32 -30.49
C ILE A 515 -20.00 24.37 -29.82
N LEU A 516 -19.02 23.71 -30.42
CA LEU A 516 -17.62 23.92 -30.12
C LEU A 516 -17.13 25.20 -30.84
N GLN A 517 -16.94 26.32 -30.11
CA GLN A 517 -16.25 27.53 -30.61
C GLN A 517 -14.76 27.42 -30.39
N ASN A 518 -13.85 27.94 -31.22
CA ASN A 518 -12.40 27.94 -30.92
C ASN A 518 -12.06 28.41 -29.47
N LEU A 519 -11.57 27.52 -28.56
CA LEU A 519 -10.91 27.89 -27.29
C LEU A 519 -9.77 28.81 -27.67
N SER A 520 -9.61 29.81 -26.83
CA SER A 520 -8.50 30.71 -26.90
C SER A 520 -7.22 29.97 -26.56
N ARG A 521 -6.22 30.04 -27.43
CA ARG A 521 -4.92 29.42 -27.19
C ARG A 521 -4.30 29.89 -25.87
N PRO A 522 -3.55 29.03 -25.15
CA PRO A 522 -2.69 29.47 -24.06
C PRO A 522 -1.66 30.49 -24.57
N VAL A 523 -1.58 31.64 -23.92
CA VAL A 523 -0.61 32.71 -24.27
C VAL A 523 0.50 32.86 -23.23
N SER A 524 0.30 32.36 -22.02
CA SER A 524 1.35 32.31 -21.00
C SER A 524 1.06 31.28 -19.93
N VAL A 525 2.10 30.63 -19.42
CA VAL A 525 2.06 29.79 -18.21
C VAL A 525 3.00 30.34 -17.16
N LYS A 526 2.55 30.44 -15.92
CA LYS A 526 3.37 30.85 -14.78
C LYS A 526 2.99 30.07 -13.52
N PRO A 527 3.95 29.77 -12.63
CA PRO A 527 3.59 29.27 -11.31
C PRO A 527 2.91 30.38 -10.50
N LYS A 528 1.87 30.05 -9.74
CA LYS A 528 1.23 30.98 -8.79
C LYS A 528 2.20 31.45 -7.71
N ALA A 529 3.18 30.60 -7.36
CA ALA A 529 4.30 30.93 -6.49
C ALA A 529 5.61 30.65 -7.22
N ALA A 530 6.36 31.69 -7.56
CA ALA A 530 7.65 31.57 -8.24
C ALA A 530 8.74 30.91 -7.36
N ALA A 531 8.56 30.95 -6.03
CA ALA A 531 9.47 30.36 -5.06
C ALA A 531 8.68 29.65 -3.95
N LEU A 532 9.11 28.45 -3.59
CA LEU A 532 8.56 27.64 -2.50
C LEU A 532 9.65 27.34 -1.47
N SER A 533 9.33 27.43 -0.18
CA SER A 533 10.29 27.09 0.87
C SER A 533 10.50 25.58 0.96
N TYR A 534 11.75 25.15 1.15
CA TYR A 534 12.10 23.76 1.42
C TYR A 534 11.32 23.20 2.63
N ASN A 535 10.73 22.02 2.46
CA ASN A 535 9.95 21.34 3.49
C ASN A 535 10.34 19.85 3.68
N GLY A 536 11.38 19.38 2.97
CA GLY A 536 11.86 17.99 3.03
C GLY A 536 10.96 16.96 2.35
N ARG A 537 10.04 17.40 1.48
CA ARG A 537 9.18 16.56 0.64
C ARG A 537 9.17 17.12 -0.79
N LYS A 538 8.66 16.34 -1.74
CA LYS A 538 8.40 16.83 -3.10
C LYS A 538 7.44 18.04 -3.00
N ASN A 539 7.81 19.15 -3.62
CA ASN A 539 7.08 20.42 -3.50
C ASN A 539 6.85 21.06 -4.88
N PHE A 540 5.59 21.35 -5.21
CA PHE A 540 5.17 21.83 -6.53
C PHE A 540 4.26 23.04 -6.41
N PRO A 541 4.48 24.11 -7.19
CA PRO A 541 3.58 25.26 -7.19
C PRO A 541 2.37 24.92 -8.05
N GLN A 542 1.20 25.44 -7.67
CA GLN A 542 0.09 25.52 -8.62
C GLN A 542 0.49 26.40 -9.81
N VAL A 543 -0.07 26.12 -10.98
CA VAL A 543 0.13 26.94 -12.18
C VAL A 543 -1.09 27.79 -12.49
N GLU A 544 -0.83 28.88 -13.21
CA GLU A 544 -1.84 29.70 -13.86
C GLU A 544 -1.47 29.78 -15.34
N ILE A 545 -2.40 29.34 -16.19
CA ILE A 545 -2.26 29.43 -17.63
C ILE A 545 -3.27 30.46 -18.11
N ARG A 546 -2.80 31.55 -18.71
CA ARG A 546 -3.66 32.60 -19.27
C ARG A 546 -3.91 32.33 -20.75
N LEU A 547 -5.17 32.47 -21.17
CA LEU A 547 -5.63 32.30 -22.54
C LEU A 547 -5.64 33.64 -23.30
N ALA A 548 -5.65 33.59 -24.64
CA ALA A 548 -5.66 34.77 -25.50
C ALA A 548 -6.86 35.71 -25.28
N ASN A 549 -8.01 35.17 -24.84
CA ASN A 549 -9.20 35.94 -24.46
C ASN A 549 -9.12 36.56 -23.04
N GLY A 550 -7.98 36.43 -22.35
CA GLY A 550 -7.76 36.97 -21.02
C GLY A 550 -8.26 36.10 -19.85
N LYS A 551 -8.95 34.98 -20.11
CA LYS A 551 -9.37 34.04 -19.06
C LYS A 551 -8.21 33.17 -18.56
N ILE A 552 -8.37 32.57 -17.38
CA ILE A 552 -7.48 31.53 -16.86
C ILE A 552 -8.01 30.17 -17.31
N LEU A 553 -7.10 29.31 -17.80
CA LEU A 553 -7.41 27.94 -18.16
C LEU A 553 -7.66 27.13 -16.88
N ASP A 554 -8.81 26.48 -16.84
CA ASP A 554 -9.22 25.60 -15.74
C ASP A 554 -8.28 24.38 -15.66
N ASP A 555 -8.02 23.88 -14.45
CA ASP A 555 -7.09 22.77 -14.20
C ASP A 555 -7.56 21.45 -14.80
N LYS A 556 -8.85 21.30 -15.11
CA LYS A 556 -9.34 20.17 -15.92
C LYS A 556 -8.78 20.13 -17.35
N TYR A 557 -8.12 21.18 -17.84
CA TYR A 557 -7.55 21.21 -19.20
C TYR A 557 -6.02 21.05 -19.23
N TYR A 558 -5.38 20.74 -18.11
CA TYR A 558 -3.95 20.42 -18.09
C TYR A 558 -3.56 19.51 -16.92
N SER A 559 -2.44 18.80 -17.05
CA SER A 559 -1.77 18.09 -15.96
C SER A 559 -0.33 18.58 -15.83
N CYS A 560 0.18 18.65 -14.60
CA CYS A 560 1.57 19.02 -14.36
C CYS A 560 2.43 17.76 -14.31
N LEU A 561 3.34 17.63 -15.26
CA LEU A 561 4.38 16.61 -15.29
C LEU A 561 5.57 17.11 -14.47
N HIS A 562 5.96 16.30 -13.50
CA HIS A 562 6.96 16.67 -12.51
C HIS A 562 8.22 15.85 -12.69
N GLU A 563 9.38 16.51 -12.61
CA GLU A 563 10.68 15.83 -12.53
C GLU A 563 10.83 15.10 -11.18
N GLU A 564 11.66 14.05 -11.15
CA GLU A 564 11.77 13.18 -9.98
C GLU A 564 12.43 13.87 -8.76
N ASN A 565 13.22 14.92 -8.97
CA ASN A 565 14.16 15.48 -8.00
C ASN A 565 13.74 16.82 -7.35
N ASN A 566 12.43 17.05 -7.15
CA ASN A 566 11.88 18.35 -6.71
C ASN A 566 11.79 18.50 -5.18
N ILE A 567 12.85 18.14 -4.45
CA ILE A 567 12.90 18.18 -2.98
C ILE A 567 13.84 19.28 -2.49
N ASP A 568 15.06 19.34 -3.02
CA ASP A 568 16.10 20.23 -2.53
C ASP A 568 15.99 21.66 -3.11
N PRO A 569 16.66 22.67 -2.52
CA PRO A 569 16.68 23.99 -3.12
C PRO A 569 17.37 24.01 -4.49
N GLY A 570 16.72 24.63 -5.46
CA GLY A 570 17.15 24.61 -6.85
C GLY A 570 16.13 25.28 -7.77
N THR A 571 16.49 25.36 -9.05
CA THR A 571 15.56 25.76 -10.12
C THR A 571 15.04 24.52 -10.80
N TYR A 572 13.72 24.42 -10.91
CA TYR A 572 13.03 23.25 -11.44
C TYR A 572 12.24 23.62 -12.67
N HIS A 573 12.28 22.72 -13.65
CA HIS A 573 11.44 22.79 -14.83
C HIS A 573 10.14 22.01 -14.57
N MET A 574 9.03 22.62 -14.94
CA MET A 574 7.73 21.98 -14.90
C MET A 574 7.18 21.95 -16.31
N LYS A 575 6.82 20.74 -16.75
CA LYS A 575 6.12 20.50 -18.00
C LYS A 575 4.64 20.42 -17.69
N ILE A 576 3.82 21.15 -18.43
CA ILE A 576 2.37 21.19 -18.26
C ILE A 576 1.79 20.58 -19.53
N GLN A 577 1.30 19.36 -19.42
CA GLN A 577 0.65 18.64 -20.51
C GLN A 577 -0.78 19.15 -20.63
N LEU A 578 -1.13 19.73 -21.76
CA LEU A 578 -2.50 20.17 -22.03
C LEU A 578 -3.41 18.96 -22.32
N LYS A 579 -4.69 19.06 -21.93
CA LYS A 579 -5.74 18.03 -22.09
C LYS A 579 -7.11 18.62 -22.45
N ASN A 580 -8.09 17.75 -22.70
CA ASN A 580 -9.51 18.08 -22.90
C ASN A 580 -9.77 19.14 -23.99
N GLY A 581 -9.22 18.89 -25.18
CA GLY A 581 -9.36 19.80 -26.33
C GLY A 581 -8.21 20.79 -26.48
N TYR A 582 -7.29 20.88 -25.50
CA TYR A 582 -5.99 21.54 -25.67
C TYR A 582 -4.88 20.51 -25.91
N GLU A 583 -3.93 20.83 -26.78
CA GLU A 583 -2.80 19.99 -27.18
C GLU A 583 -1.46 20.71 -26.97
N GLY A 584 -0.47 19.94 -26.54
CA GLY A 584 0.92 20.35 -26.42
C GLY A 584 1.40 20.45 -24.97
N ILE A 585 2.68 20.77 -24.84
CA ILE A 585 3.34 20.94 -23.55
C ILE A 585 3.70 22.41 -23.41
N LEU A 586 3.26 23.00 -22.31
CA LEU A 586 3.76 24.29 -21.85
C LEU A 586 4.87 24.05 -20.84
N GLU A 587 5.81 24.98 -20.73
CA GLU A 587 6.91 24.86 -19.78
C GLU A 587 7.02 26.13 -18.96
N CYS A 588 7.26 25.97 -17.67
CA CYS A 588 7.63 27.08 -16.80
C CYS A 588 8.66 26.63 -15.76
N THR A 589 9.35 27.58 -15.17
CA THR A 589 10.32 27.33 -14.10
C THR A 589 9.81 27.85 -12.77
N TYR A 590 10.16 27.16 -11.69
CA TYR A 590 9.98 27.66 -10.33
C TYR A 590 11.22 27.34 -9.49
N GLN A 591 11.34 27.98 -8.33
CA GLN A 591 12.43 27.70 -7.40
C GLN A 591 11.94 27.07 -6.11
N ILE A 592 12.71 26.11 -5.61
CA ILE A 592 12.68 25.75 -4.19
C ILE A 592 13.80 26.54 -3.53
N VAL A 593 13.46 27.33 -2.52
CA VAL A 593 14.41 28.17 -1.78
C VAL A 593 14.68 27.59 -0.40
N LYS A 594 15.86 27.89 0.15
CA LYS A 594 16.24 27.47 1.49
C LYS A 594 15.21 27.94 2.52
N SER A 595 14.80 27.04 3.40
CA SER A 595 13.83 27.33 4.45
C SER A 595 14.50 28.05 5.62
N ASP A 596 13.71 28.83 6.36
CA ASP A 596 14.21 29.53 7.54
C ASP A 596 14.43 28.54 8.69
N CYS A 597 15.56 28.68 9.39
CA CYS A 597 15.87 27.91 10.58
C CYS A 597 15.83 28.84 11.79
N GLU A 598 15.08 28.47 12.83
CA GLU A 598 15.01 29.24 14.07
C GLU A 598 15.40 28.37 15.26
N ILE A 599 16.17 28.97 16.17
CA ILE A 599 16.42 28.42 17.51
C ILE A 599 15.78 29.27 18.58
N ARG A 600 15.31 28.61 19.64
CA ARG A 600 14.71 29.24 20.82
C ARG A 600 15.35 28.68 22.08
N TYR A 601 15.55 29.57 23.05
CA TYR A 601 16.11 29.23 24.35
C TYR A 601 15.03 29.33 25.42
N HIS A 602 14.91 28.27 26.23
CA HIS A 602 13.86 28.08 27.24
C HIS A 602 14.42 28.11 28.67
N GLY A 603 15.49 28.88 28.89
CA GLY A 603 16.12 29.02 30.19
C GLY A 603 16.09 30.46 30.70
N LYS A 604 16.76 30.68 31.83
CA LYS A 604 16.91 32.01 32.44
C LYS A 604 17.96 32.83 31.67
N ASP A 605 17.86 34.16 31.74
CA ASP A 605 18.82 35.10 31.14
C ASP A 605 20.28 34.87 31.59
N GLU A 606 20.45 34.43 32.85
CA GLU A 606 21.73 33.96 33.39
C GLU A 606 21.55 32.58 34.03
N ILE A 607 22.35 31.60 33.59
CA ILE A 607 22.43 30.28 34.19
C ILE A 607 23.50 30.31 35.29
N VAL A 608 23.13 29.91 36.50
CA VAL A 608 24.08 29.71 37.61
C VAL A 608 24.23 28.22 37.88
N GLY A 609 25.44 27.70 37.84
CA GLY A 609 25.71 26.29 38.09
C GLY A 609 27.12 26.05 38.63
N SER A 610 27.37 24.88 39.18
CA SER A 610 28.68 24.56 39.77
C SER A 610 29.61 23.84 38.79
N TYR A 611 30.93 23.97 38.97
CA TYR A 611 31.91 23.31 38.08
C TYR A 611 32.02 21.80 38.24
N ASP A 612 31.36 21.20 39.22
CA ASP A 612 31.25 19.75 39.39
C ASP A 612 29.94 19.19 38.83
N GLU A 613 29.06 20.05 38.30
CA GLU A 613 27.77 19.68 37.73
C GLU A 613 27.77 19.80 36.20
N ALA A 614 26.97 18.95 35.56
CA ALA A 614 26.63 19.08 34.15
C ALA A 614 25.48 20.08 34.02
N ILE A 615 25.70 21.17 33.29
CA ILE A 615 24.74 22.27 33.19
C ILE A 615 24.10 22.25 31.78
N PRO A 616 22.85 21.81 31.62
CA PRO A 616 22.23 21.69 30.30
C PRO A 616 21.74 23.04 29.75
N LEU A 617 22.03 23.32 28.48
CA LEU A 617 21.38 24.39 27.71
C LEU A 617 20.04 23.89 27.17
N LYS A 618 18.96 24.58 27.53
CA LYS A 618 17.60 24.28 27.05
C LYS A 618 17.32 25.02 25.75
N ILE A 619 17.89 24.55 24.64
CA ILE A 619 17.71 25.15 23.31
C ILE A 619 16.96 24.15 22.42
N THR A 620 15.97 24.65 21.69
CA THR A 620 15.20 23.89 20.70
C THR A 620 15.34 24.55 19.33
N ALA A 621 15.36 23.74 18.27
CA ALA A 621 15.26 24.21 16.89
C ALA A 621 13.91 23.81 16.29
N ASN A 622 13.39 24.60 15.36
CA ASN A 622 12.23 24.22 14.54
C ASN A 622 12.57 23.09 13.53
N ARG A 623 13.86 22.82 13.31
CA ARG A 623 14.41 21.76 12.46
C ARG A 623 14.79 20.52 13.27
N ARG A 624 14.31 19.34 12.83
CA ARG A 624 14.71 18.03 13.41
C ARG A 624 16.18 17.75 13.12
N ASN A 625 16.88 17.15 14.09
CA ASN A 625 18.29 16.74 14.00
C ASN A 625 19.28 17.86 13.59
N ALA A 626 18.95 19.12 13.87
CA ALA A 626 19.83 20.23 13.53
C ALA A 626 21.12 20.20 14.37
N LYS A 627 22.27 20.30 13.70
CA LYS A 627 23.57 20.36 14.37
C LYS A 627 23.86 21.78 14.87
N MET A 628 23.73 21.98 16.18
CA MET A 628 24.03 23.26 16.82
C MET A 628 25.54 23.46 16.99
N ILE A 629 26.00 24.69 16.80
CA ILE A 629 27.38 25.11 17.03
C ILE A 629 27.42 25.99 18.28
N TYR A 630 28.27 25.62 19.23
CA TYR A 630 28.46 26.33 20.49
C TYR A 630 29.82 27.04 20.50
N LYS A 631 29.81 28.36 20.67
CA LYS A 631 31.00 29.19 20.87
C LYS A 631 31.04 29.71 22.29
N VAL A 632 32.13 29.46 23.01
CA VAL A 632 32.31 29.90 24.40
C VAL A 632 33.31 31.06 24.45
N SER A 633 33.02 32.08 25.27
CA SER A 633 33.90 33.24 25.46
C SER A 633 35.29 32.90 26.01
N ASP A 634 35.43 31.83 26.79
CA ASP A 634 36.72 31.27 27.26
C ASP A 634 36.69 29.73 27.23
N PRO A 635 37.12 29.09 26.13
CA PRO A 635 37.08 27.64 25.97
C PRO A 635 38.07 26.89 26.86
N LYS A 636 39.08 27.56 27.44
CA LYS A 636 40.02 26.93 28.40
C LYS A 636 39.34 26.67 29.73
N SER A 637 38.36 27.50 30.10
CA SER A 637 37.66 27.42 31.39
C SER A 637 36.30 26.75 31.32
N LEU A 638 35.64 26.71 30.16
CA LEU A 638 34.30 26.13 29.98
C LEU A 638 34.17 25.53 28.59
N THR A 639 33.65 24.30 28.52
CA THR A 639 33.37 23.61 27.25
C THR A 639 31.90 23.26 27.17
N VAL A 640 31.35 23.20 25.96
CA VAL A 640 29.98 22.73 25.70
C VAL A 640 30.08 21.56 24.73
N ASP A 641 29.45 20.44 25.07
CA ASP A 641 29.41 19.30 24.17
C ASP A 641 28.28 19.43 23.12
N GLU A 642 28.21 18.46 22.20
CA GLU A 642 27.22 18.42 21.13
C GLU A 642 25.76 18.35 21.61
N LYS A 643 25.53 17.94 22.87
CA LYS A 643 24.20 17.87 23.49
C LYS A 643 23.83 19.17 24.21
N GLY A 644 24.68 20.21 24.11
CA GLY A 644 24.48 21.47 24.81
C GLY A 644 24.76 21.39 26.30
N ILE A 645 25.51 20.38 26.78
CA ILE A 645 25.89 20.28 28.18
C ILE A 645 27.17 21.07 28.41
N ILE A 646 27.06 22.09 29.27
CA ILE A 646 28.18 22.88 29.75
C ILE A 646 28.94 22.09 30.82
N ARG A 647 30.26 22.02 30.66
CA ARG A 647 31.22 21.51 31.66
C ARG A 647 32.23 22.60 31.96
N ALA A 648 32.27 23.04 33.21
CA ALA A 648 33.18 24.08 33.63
C ALA A 648 34.40 23.53 34.35
N LYS A 649 35.56 24.13 34.07
CA LYS A 649 36.83 23.87 34.75
C LYS A 649 37.10 24.90 35.84
N ASN A 650 36.64 26.14 35.65
CA ASN A 650 36.89 27.26 36.56
C ASN A 650 35.61 28.02 36.92
N VAL A 651 35.58 28.59 38.13
CA VAL A 651 34.61 29.62 38.55
C VAL A 651 34.87 30.91 37.77
N GLY A 652 33.79 31.52 37.28
CA GLY A 652 33.80 32.77 36.52
C GLY A 652 32.45 33.01 35.81
N ARG A 653 32.38 34.10 35.02
CA ARG A 653 31.25 34.39 34.13
C ARG A 653 31.67 34.21 32.68
N TYR A 654 30.82 33.55 31.91
CA TYR A 654 31.08 33.17 30.53
C TYR A 654 29.83 33.45 29.69
N THR A 655 30.03 33.63 28.39
CA THR A 655 28.93 33.70 27.43
C THR A 655 29.05 32.52 26.49
N VAL A 656 27.95 31.77 26.33
CA VAL A 656 27.82 30.73 25.32
C VAL A 656 26.94 31.27 24.21
N THR A 657 27.50 31.35 23.00
CA THR A 657 26.75 31.72 21.78
C THR A 657 26.40 30.45 21.02
N VAL A 658 25.13 30.31 20.63
CA VAL A 658 24.61 29.14 19.93
C VAL A 658 23.93 29.57 18.64
N TYR A 659 24.19 28.85 17.56
CA TYR A 659 23.52 29.02 16.27
C TYR A 659 23.60 27.72 15.47
N ILE A 660 22.79 27.60 14.42
CA ILE A 660 22.86 26.53 13.42
C ILE A 660 23.43 27.15 12.13
N PRO A 661 24.50 26.58 11.54
CA PRO A 661 25.06 27.08 10.29
C PRO A 661 24.10 26.86 9.12
N GLU A 662 24.28 27.64 8.06
CA GLU A 662 23.60 27.41 6.78
C GLU A 662 24.09 26.11 6.14
N ASP A 663 23.19 25.40 5.46
CA ASP A 663 23.53 24.24 4.64
C ASP A 663 22.80 24.28 3.28
N GLY A 664 22.76 23.15 2.57
CA GLY A 664 22.08 23.05 1.27
C GLY A 664 20.61 23.44 1.32
N ASN A 665 19.92 23.15 2.43
CA ASN A 665 18.46 23.13 2.50
C ASN A 665 17.86 24.22 3.42
N TYR A 666 18.64 24.73 4.38
CA TYR A 666 18.21 25.71 5.36
C TYR A 666 19.15 26.91 5.44
N LYS A 667 18.59 28.10 5.65
CA LYS A 667 19.36 29.31 5.97
C LYS A 667 19.96 29.21 7.37
N ARG A 668 21.01 29.99 7.64
CA ARG A 668 21.60 30.13 8.97
C ARG A 668 20.54 30.60 9.99
N SER A 669 20.56 30.04 11.20
CA SER A 669 19.63 30.46 12.24
C SER A 669 19.99 31.80 12.88
N ASN A 670 19.05 32.36 13.65
CA ASN A 670 19.34 33.39 14.63
C ASN A 670 20.41 32.92 15.64
N GLU A 671 21.15 33.87 16.22
CA GLU A 671 22.13 33.60 17.27
C GLU A 671 21.55 33.85 18.66
N ILE A 672 21.76 32.91 19.59
CA ILE A 672 21.39 33.06 21.00
C ILE A 672 22.65 33.18 21.84
N LYS A 673 22.72 34.21 22.69
CA LYS A 673 23.81 34.44 23.64
C LYS A 673 23.31 34.20 25.07
N VAL A 674 23.77 33.12 25.70
CA VAL A 674 23.39 32.74 27.07
C VAL A 674 24.52 33.11 28.04
N LYS A 675 24.20 33.85 29.11
CA LYS A 675 25.16 34.16 30.18
C LYS A 675 25.23 32.98 31.16
N VAL A 676 26.43 32.55 31.51
CA VAL A 676 26.68 31.41 32.39
C VAL A 676 27.62 31.84 33.51
N ARG A 677 27.16 31.74 34.75
CA ARG A 677 27.94 32.01 35.95
C ARG A 677 28.26 30.69 36.65
N ILE A 678 29.55 30.36 36.69
CA ILE A 678 30.05 29.15 37.34
C ILE A 678 30.48 29.47 38.76
N ILE A 679 29.94 28.72 39.73
CA ILE A 679 30.23 28.86 41.17
C ILE A 679 31.04 27.66 41.70
N PRO A 680 31.62 27.74 42.92
CA PRO A 680 32.28 26.61 43.56
C PRO A 680 31.42 25.35 43.76
N ALA A 681 32.05 24.18 43.77
CA ALA A 681 31.43 22.89 44.08
C ALA A 681 30.95 22.80 45.51
N LYS A 682 29.97 21.94 45.72
CA LYS A 682 29.48 21.61 47.06
C LYS A 682 30.57 20.84 47.81
N ILE A 683 30.98 21.35 48.97
CA ILE A 683 32.08 20.75 49.74
C ILE A 683 31.71 19.37 50.27
N LYS A 684 32.47 18.34 49.90
CA LYS A 684 32.27 16.97 50.38
C LYS A 684 32.96 16.76 51.74
N LEU A 685 32.19 16.46 52.78
CA LEU A 685 32.70 16.18 54.12
C LEU A 685 33.29 14.76 54.20
N GLN A 686 34.51 14.63 54.72
CA GLN A 686 35.13 13.33 55.06
C GLN A 686 34.75 12.89 56.47
N SER A 687 34.76 13.83 57.42
CA SER A 687 34.31 13.54 58.79
C SER A 687 33.88 14.81 59.51
N ALA A 688 32.91 14.67 60.40
CA ALA A 688 32.56 15.70 61.38
C ALA A 688 32.28 14.98 62.69
N LYS A 689 33.22 15.05 63.65
CA LYS A 689 33.16 14.28 64.89
C LYS A 689 33.27 15.19 66.11
N ALA A 690 32.39 14.97 67.08
CA ALA A 690 32.53 15.58 68.40
C ALA A 690 33.77 15.01 69.11
N LYS A 691 34.56 15.89 69.73
CA LYS A 691 35.79 15.58 70.46
C LYS A 691 35.63 15.99 71.92
N LEU A 692 36.47 15.41 72.79
CA LEU A 692 36.58 15.81 74.19
C LEU A 692 36.89 17.31 74.30
N ARG A 693 36.60 17.89 75.47
CA ARG A 693 36.84 19.31 75.79
C ARG A 693 36.07 20.29 74.88
N ARG A 694 34.77 20.01 74.63
CA ARG A 694 33.84 20.93 73.95
C ARG A 694 34.30 21.37 72.55
N LYS A 695 34.74 20.40 71.74
CA LYS A 695 35.28 20.63 70.39
C LYS A 695 34.55 19.80 69.34
N ILE A 696 34.46 20.32 68.12
CA ILE A 696 34.03 19.55 66.93
C ILE A 696 35.16 19.62 65.90
N SER A 697 35.65 18.46 65.47
CA SER A 697 36.63 18.35 64.40
C SER A 697 35.93 18.04 63.09
N ILE A 698 36.21 18.84 62.07
CA ILE A 698 35.64 18.73 60.74
C ILE A 698 36.80 18.51 59.76
N LYS A 699 36.66 17.52 58.87
CA LYS A 699 37.54 17.26 57.74
C LYS A 699 36.73 17.15 56.46
N TRP A 700 37.21 17.72 55.37
CA TRP A 700 36.56 17.68 54.05
C TRP A 700 37.57 17.35 52.94
N ILE A 701 37.05 16.93 51.80
CA ILE A 701 37.84 16.69 50.60
C ILE A 701 38.33 18.04 50.08
N ARG A 702 39.62 18.13 49.73
CA ARG A 702 40.21 19.34 49.17
C ARG A 702 39.54 19.67 47.85
N ASP A 703 39.10 20.92 47.73
CA ASP A 703 38.77 21.52 46.45
C ASP A 703 39.95 22.39 46.00
N THR A 704 40.55 22.05 44.86
CA THR A 704 41.71 22.77 44.31
C THR A 704 41.31 24.05 43.57
N LYS A 705 40.03 24.18 43.18
CA LYS A 705 39.51 25.29 42.35
C LYS A 705 38.98 26.47 43.17
N VAL A 706 38.85 26.31 44.48
CA VAL A 706 38.51 27.39 45.42
C VAL A 706 39.76 28.05 46.01
N GLN A 707 39.62 29.26 46.52
CA GLN A 707 40.69 29.95 47.27
C GLN A 707 40.70 29.56 48.74
N GLY A 708 39.52 29.31 49.29
CA GLY A 708 39.35 29.02 50.71
C GLY A 708 37.95 28.49 51.04
N TYR A 709 37.68 28.33 52.33
CA TYR A 709 36.42 27.80 52.84
C TYR A 709 35.86 28.71 53.95
N HIS A 710 34.55 28.81 54.01
CA HIS A 710 33.84 29.40 55.15
C HIS A 710 33.14 28.29 55.92
N ILE A 711 33.27 28.30 57.24
CA ILE A 711 32.61 27.36 58.15
C ILE A 711 31.79 28.15 59.15
N SER A 712 30.47 28.13 58.97
CA SER A 712 29.51 28.78 59.85
C SER A 712 28.92 27.75 60.81
N TYR A 713 28.80 28.09 62.09
CA TYR A 713 28.19 27.19 63.07
C TYR A 713 27.34 27.94 64.10
N SER A 714 26.20 27.35 64.45
CA SER A 714 25.26 27.89 65.45
C SER A 714 24.54 26.77 66.20
N THR A 715 24.03 27.08 67.40
CA THR A 715 23.06 26.21 68.09
C THR A 715 21.65 26.39 67.55
N ASN A 716 21.40 27.43 66.73
CA ASN A 716 20.13 27.67 66.05
C ASN A 716 20.14 27.03 64.66
N LYS A 717 19.06 26.31 64.31
CA LYS A 717 18.91 25.61 63.02
C LYS A 717 18.91 26.53 61.79
N ASN A 718 18.53 27.79 61.97
CA ASN A 718 18.45 28.82 60.93
C ASN A 718 19.71 29.68 60.84
N MET A 719 20.81 29.29 61.50
CA MET A 719 22.09 30.02 61.53
C MET A 719 22.04 31.45 62.07
N LEU A 720 20.99 31.79 62.83
CA LEU A 720 20.94 33.03 63.61
C LEU A 720 22.11 33.07 64.61
N ASN A 721 22.76 34.23 64.69
CA ASN A 721 23.94 34.49 65.52
C ASN A 721 25.07 33.45 65.33
N SER A 722 25.24 32.97 64.10
CA SER A 722 26.29 32.02 63.76
C SER A 722 27.68 32.66 63.90
N LYS A 723 28.65 31.83 64.25
CA LYS A 723 30.08 32.18 64.16
C LYS A 723 30.62 31.60 62.87
N THR A 724 31.36 32.41 62.12
CA THR A 724 31.97 32.01 60.85
C THR A 724 33.48 32.02 60.96
N ILE A 725 34.12 30.93 60.53
CA ILE A 725 35.57 30.83 60.40
C ILE A 725 35.91 30.85 58.92
N THR A 726 36.78 31.79 58.52
CA THR A 726 37.30 31.87 57.15
C THR A 726 38.67 31.21 57.07
N ILE A 727 38.79 30.23 56.19
CA ILE A 727 40.02 29.52 55.88
C ILE A 727 40.55 30.07 54.55
N LYS A 728 41.64 30.84 54.59
CA LYS A 728 42.18 31.57 53.43
C LYS A 728 43.01 30.72 52.45
N LYS A 729 43.35 29.48 52.80
CA LYS A 729 44.19 28.58 51.99
C LYS A 729 43.42 27.30 51.66
N ASN A 730 43.26 26.99 50.37
CA ASN A 730 42.54 25.78 49.93
C ASN A 730 43.22 24.46 50.33
N LYS A 731 44.51 24.48 50.67
CA LYS A 731 45.27 23.32 51.20
C LYS A 731 44.79 22.91 52.60
N THR A 732 44.15 23.81 53.34
CA THR A 732 43.63 23.50 54.69
C THR A 732 42.29 22.80 54.58
N THR A 733 42.27 21.49 54.86
CA THR A 733 41.10 20.60 54.71
C THR A 733 40.49 20.14 56.02
N SER A 734 40.90 20.75 57.13
CA SER A 734 40.34 20.46 58.43
C SER A 734 40.27 21.70 59.31
N ALA A 735 39.29 21.72 60.21
CA ALA A 735 39.13 22.74 61.23
C ALA A 735 38.65 22.12 62.53
N VAL A 736 39.01 22.75 63.63
CA VAL A 736 38.52 22.38 64.96
C VAL A 736 37.74 23.57 65.51
N LEU A 737 36.43 23.40 65.64
CA LEU A 737 35.57 24.34 66.35
C LEU A 737 35.83 24.17 67.84
N LYS A 738 36.21 25.25 68.53
CA LYS A 738 36.60 25.26 69.96
C LYS A 738 35.62 26.10 70.79
N ASN A 739 35.66 25.94 72.11
CA ASN A 739 34.85 26.70 73.08
C ASN A 739 33.34 26.57 72.86
N LEU A 740 32.87 25.36 72.52
CA LEU A 740 31.45 25.09 72.30
C LEU A 740 30.71 24.82 73.62
N LYS A 741 29.38 24.94 73.64
CA LYS A 741 28.58 24.55 74.81
C LYS A 741 28.52 23.02 74.92
N SER A 742 28.65 22.48 76.13
CA SER A 742 28.59 21.03 76.39
C SER A 742 27.19 20.46 76.15
N LYS A 743 27.10 19.22 75.66
CA LYS A 743 25.85 18.48 75.37
C LYS A 743 24.83 19.19 74.46
N LYS A 744 25.22 20.22 73.70
CA LYS A 744 24.35 20.98 72.78
C LYS A 744 24.50 20.51 71.32
N LYS A 745 23.41 20.58 70.54
CA LYS A 745 23.43 20.36 69.09
C LYS A 745 23.95 21.62 68.39
N TYR A 746 24.88 21.44 67.47
CA TYR A 746 25.40 22.48 66.58
C TYR A 746 25.07 22.14 65.14
N TYR A 747 24.49 23.11 64.44
CA TYR A 747 24.31 23.12 62.99
C TYR A 747 25.54 23.77 62.38
N ILE A 748 26.12 23.12 61.39
CA ILE A 748 27.37 23.50 60.75
C ILE A 748 27.13 23.59 59.26
N GLU A 749 27.56 24.69 58.67
CA GLU A 749 27.52 24.96 57.24
C GLU A 749 28.95 25.18 56.74
N ILE A 750 29.34 24.45 55.70
CA ILE A 750 30.63 24.61 55.04
C ILE A 750 30.44 24.82 53.54
N TYR A 751 31.14 25.81 52.99
CA TYR A 751 31.15 26.09 51.56
C TYR A 751 32.52 26.65 51.14
N GLY A 752 32.90 26.38 49.89
CA GLY A 752 34.09 26.95 49.27
C GLY A 752 33.80 28.33 48.69
N TYR A 753 34.82 29.20 48.66
CA TYR A 753 34.72 30.50 48.01
C TYR A 753 35.89 30.76 47.05
N LYS A 754 35.62 31.56 46.02
CA LYS A 754 36.65 32.12 45.14
C LYS A 754 36.33 33.60 44.91
N LYS A 755 37.35 34.46 45.01
CA LYS A 755 37.17 35.88 44.75
C LYS A 755 37.00 36.16 43.26
N GLU A 756 35.96 36.90 42.93
CA GLU A 756 35.69 37.47 41.61
C GLU A 756 35.76 39.00 41.71
N LYS A 757 36.40 39.64 40.71
CA LYS A 757 36.44 41.10 40.62
C LYS A 757 35.11 41.59 40.04
N VAL A 758 34.36 42.37 40.81
CA VAL A 758 33.09 42.99 40.41
C VAL A 758 33.26 44.50 40.53
N GLY A 759 33.43 45.19 39.40
CA GLY A 759 33.80 46.59 39.36
C GLY A 759 35.19 46.84 39.98
N LYS A 760 35.27 47.73 40.98
CA LYS A 760 36.51 48.05 41.72
C LYS A 760 36.77 47.15 42.94
N ARG A 761 35.85 46.23 43.29
CA ARG A 761 35.95 45.40 44.51
C ARG A 761 36.03 43.90 44.18
N TYR A 762 36.70 43.14 45.05
CA TYR A 762 36.67 41.67 45.00
C TYR A 762 35.56 41.16 45.91
N THR A 763 34.70 40.31 45.37
CA THR A 763 33.60 39.68 46.11
C THR A 763 33.77 38.17 46.12
N ASP A 764 33.39 37.53 47.23
CA ASP A 764 33.44 36.08 47.35
C ASP A 764 32.29 35.45 46.57
N VAL A 765 32.60 34.69 45.52
CA VAL A 765 31.64 33.79 44.86
C VAL A 765 31.62 32.50 45.66
N ILE A 766 30.48 32.20 46.27
CA ILE A 766 30.29 31.07 47.18
C ILE A 766 29.60 29.91 46.47
N GLY A 767 30.02 28.68 46.81
CA GLY A 767 29.37 27.47 46.33
C GLY A 767 28.16 27.06 47.17
N PRO A 768 27.45 25.98 46.77
CA PRO A 768 26.39 25.38 47.57
C PRO A 768 26.88 24.96 48.96
N VAL A 769 26.01 25.13 49.94
CA VAL A 769 26.34 24.89 51.35
C VAL A 769 26.17 23.43 51.72
N THR A 770 27.17 22.84 52.36
CA THR A 770 27.09 21.52 52.99
C THR A 770 26.73 21.65 54.46
N LYS A 771 25.60 21.04 54.86
CA LYS A 771 25.05 21.10 56.21
C LYS A 771 25.36 19.83 57.01
N LYS A 772 25.69 19.98 58.29
CA LYS A 772 25.82 18.85 59.24
C LYS A 772 25.37 19.26 60.63
N THR A 773 24.71 18.33 61.33
CA THR A 773 24.30 18.52 62.73
C THR A 773 25.10 17.59 63.62
N ILE A 774 25.79 18.14 64.62
CA ILE A 774 26.64 17.38 65.55
C ILE A 774 26.33 17.79 66.98
N LYS A 775 26.17 16.82 67.90
CA LYS A 775 26.03 17.07 69.33
C LYS A 775 27.40 17.01 70.00
N THR A 776 27.75 18.00 70.82
CA THR A 776 29.01 18.02 71.58
C THR A 776 29.01 16.95 72.69
N LYS A 777 30.20 16.38 72.96
CA LYS A 777 30.42 15.45 74.08
C LYS A 777 30.49 16.19 75.40
#